data_AF-Q1JSD3-F1
#
_entry.id   AF-Q1JSD3-F1
#
_cell.length_a   1.000
_cell.length_b   1.000
_cell.length_c   1.000
_cell.angle_alpha   90.00
_cell.angle_beta   90.00
_cell.angle_gamma   90.00
#
_symmetry.space_group_name_H-M   'P 1'
#
loop_
_entity.id
_entity.type
_entity.pdbx_description
1 polymer ?
#
loop_
_entity_poly.entity_id
_entity_poly.type
_entity_poly.pdbx_seq_one_letter_code
_entity_poly.pdbx_strand_id
1 'polypeptide(L)'
;MVSVEGELARERSRNRGDSHSRLHHLSALKKPLATLQDRWILAGLIAFRIVNGLVLNSSFNPDEHWQSSEVAHHLVFGYGFLTWEWEPCIALRSVIHPALFAGLYWLLGRFSLDSPSVIALAPRVMQSIIAGFTDYGTFQLAQVWYPLQGSLPKRGTVRGTTVTEPSFLSFYVLLCCVFSWFQFFCLPRTYSSCIEAALNVWSLVFFGQVSSRVHNRASGTPTCSLDLTPHEAGSFELHGSPYALRNRVRSKVTLLDTGRPTEKNDCSSDGSSNTAKGFTSKVYLMWALLLAALGVLVRPTAAIFWAVFCLFKLAQLCADASCKTPANEGNNGRVSSVQPRCFLGLCVAVGLVAVACCLVCDSLFYGFVTFPPWNFVKFNLFSDPGKFYGEKPWHYFLLEGPGVVLLSFYPFLVVGVCVWWKALRGSLRRSLESTGNDEDKQPAHLRYGFAILRIIKTLMMRDDGATAVATICALVLLSTATHKEYRFMVPFLPQLLIFTGIGVATAIKGRSVVIQQLQASPLLDGDTHRPASKRYRASRLLKLGLGLAFVLQIVAAVFCGFFHQMGASRVVAHLQSLPEAASVFFLTSCHELPFYSHVHRRIPMGFLDCSPRVDDALLPMNWQQRFWTGNKEERIAFLDSLFPRLPTQFPDKRTDKKSSDAYSHVAEYSDPRTNSWFGDAKSQQHISTNPAKCLEYRFRVPLEAREMPTHLIFPNALMSDLAEWLAERGYKQAVDPIFDAAFAETPADNVLWQYLLVFERRKSNDQQ
;
A
#
# COMPACT_ATOMS: atom_id res chain seq x y z
N MET A 1 24.37 62.28 42.24
CA MET A 1 23.31 61.35 41.78
C MET A 1 23.55 60.84 40.34
N VAL A 2 24.80 60.50 39.98
CA VAL A 2 25.15 60.03 38.60
C VAL A 2 25.94 58.71 38.61
N SER A 3 26.00 57.99 39.74
CA SER A 3 26.86 56.79 39.86
C SER A 3 26.12 55.48 40.17
N VAL A 4 24.78 55.44 40.10
CA VAL A 4 24.00 54.22 40.40
C VAL A 4 23.37 53.58 39.14
N GLU A 5 23.26 54.32 38.04
CA GLU A 5 22.72 53.77 36.77
C GLU A 5 23.72 52.93 35.96
N GLY A 6 25.02 53.05 36.24
CA GLY A 6 26.07 52.31 35.53
C GLY A 6 26.20 50.84 35.95
N GLU A 7 25.90 50.51 37.22
CA GLU A 7 26.04 49.14 37.74
C GLU A 7 24.81 48.27 37.42
N LEU A 8 23.61 48.84 37.45
CA LEU A 8 22.38 48.15 37.00
C LEU A 8 22.36 47.84 35.49
N ALA A 9 23.11 48.59 34.68
CA ALA A 9 23.28 48.33 33.25
C ALA A 9 24.24 47.15 32.98
N ARG A 10 25.27 46.95 33.81
CA ARG A 10 26.24 45.84 33.69
C ARG A 10 25.68 44.52 34.20
N GLU A 11 24.80 44.53 35.18
CA GLU A 11 24.12 43.32 35.67
C GLU A 11 23.07 42.81 34.66
N ARG A 12 22.41 43.72 33.93
CA ARG A 12 21.50 43.36 32.81
C ARG A 12 22.23 42.83 31.57
N SER A 13 23.50 43.19 31.35
CA SER A 13 24.26 42.62 30.22
C SER A 13 24.83 41.23 30.54
N ARG A 14 25.15 40.92 31.81
CA ARG A 14 25.60 39.60 32.25
C ARG A 14 24.49 38.54 32.21
N ASN A 15 23.26 38.91 32.56
CA ASN A 15 22.09 38.02 32.44
C ASN A 15 21.56 37.84 31.00
N ARG A 16 22.01 38.64 30.02
CA ARG A 16 21.65 38.46 28.59
C ARG A 16 22.47 37.38 27.89
N GLY A 17 23.69 37.11 28.36
CA GLY A 17 24.54 36.02 27.84
C GLY A 17 24.03 34.63 28.19
N ASP A 18 23.42 34.48 29.37
CA ASP A 18 22.93 33.19 29.88
C ASP A 18 21.53 32.81 29.36
N SER A 19 20.78 33.78 28.83
CA SER A 19 19.52 33.54 28.12
C SER A 19 19.71 32.97 26.71
N HIS A 20 20.83 33.27 26.05
CA HIS A 20 21.14 32.69 24.73
C HIS A 20 21.54 31.21 24.83
N SER A 21 22.32 30.82 25.84
CA SER A 21 22.69 29.41 26.08
C SER A 21 21.47 28.54 26.43
N ARG A 22 20.54 29.05 27.26
CA ARG A 22 19.28 28.35 27.61
C ARG A 22 18.30 28.24 26.43
N LEU A 23 18.24 29.22 25.53
CA LEU A 23 17.43 29.14 24.30
C LEU A 23 18.00 28.12 23.29
N HIS A 24 19.33 28.02 23.19
CA HIS A 24 19.98 26.97 22.41
C HIS A 24 19.71 25.58 23.03
N HIS A 25 19.70 25.46 24.35
CA HIS A 25 19.34 24.21 25.06
C HIS A 25 17.88 23.79 24.83
N LEU A 26 16.93 24.74 24.82
CA LEU A 26 15.51 24.47 24.59
C LEU A 26 15.19 24.11 23.13
N SER A 27 15.91 24.67 22.15
CA SER A 27 15.79 24.25 20.75
C SER A 27 16.46 22.90 20.47
N ALA A 28 17.53 22.58 21.20
CA ALA A 28 18.15 21.26 21.21
C ALA A 28 17.26 20.19 21.88
N LEU A 29 16.40 20.55 22.84
CA LEU A 29 15.39 19.67 23.45
C LEU A 29 14.11 19.50 22.60
N LYS A 30 13.75 20.49 21.78
CA LYS A 30 12.59 20.39 20.85
C LYS A 30 12.78 19.36 19.73
N LYS A 31 14.01 19.16 19.26
CA LYS A 31 14.35 18.15 18.23
C LYS A 31 14.13 16.71 18.70
N PRO A 32 14.64 16.27 19.87
CA PRO A 32 14.35 14.94 20.40
C PRO A 32 12.88 14.79 20.76
N LEU A 33 12.18 15.87 21.16
CA LEU A 33 10.74 15.79 21.47
C LEU A 33 9.88 15.55 20.21
N ALA A 34 10.19 16.21 19.09
CA ALA A 34 9.50 16.00 17.81
C ALA A 34 9.76 14.60 17.25
N THR A 35 11.00 14.10 17.33
CA THR A 35 11.33 12.74 16.91
C THR A 35 10.75 11.68 17.84
N LEU A 36 10.59 11.97 19.13
CA LEU A 36 9.88 11.11 20.07
C LEU A 36 8.37 11.06 19.75
N GLN A 37 7.74 12.20 19.46
CA GLN A 37 6.34 12.25 19.07
C GLN A 37 6.06 11.43 17.81
N ASP A 38 6.88 11.56 16.77
CA ASP A 38 6.75 10.78 15.53
C ASP A 38 6.92 9.27 15.78
N ARG A 39 7.86 8.88 16.65
CA ARG A 39 8.04 7.48 17.07
C ARG A 39 6.81 6.93 17.81
N TRP A 40 6.21 7.71 18.71
CA TRP A 40 5.00 7.31 19.42
C TRP A 40 3.79 7.21 18.50
N ILE A 41 3.65 8.11 17.52
CA ILE A 41 2.60 8.02 16.50
C ILE A 41 2.76 6.73 15.69
N LEU A 42 3.98 6.44 15.20
CA LEU A 42 4.24 5.20 14.46
C LEU A 42 3.96 3.95 15.30
N ALA A 43 4.48 3.90 16.53
CA ALA A 43 4.25 2.77 17.44
C ALA A 43 2.76 2.59 17.75
N GLY A 44 2.03 3.68 18.00
CA GLY A 44 0.59 3.65 18.23
C GLY A 44 -0.20 3.16 17.02
N LEU A 45 0.18 3.56 15.80
CA LEU A 45 -0.46 3.10 14.57
C LEU A 45 -0.19 1.62 14.28
N ILE A 46 1.04 1.16 14.49
CA ILE A 46 1.39 -0.26 14.35
C ILE A 46 0.59 -1.08 15.37
N ALA A 47 0.58 -0.68 16.64
CA ALA A 47 -0.19 -1.36 17.68
C ALA A 47 -1.69 -1.39 17.36
N PHE A 48 -2.26 -0.25 16.92
CA PHE A 48 -3.66 -0.16 16.49
C PHE A 48 -3.97 -1.11 15.34
N ARG A 49 -3.11 -1.16 14.30
CA ARG A 49 -3.34 -2.02 13.14
C ARG A 49 -3.13 -3.50 13.46
N ILE A 50 -2.20 -3.85 14.34
CA ILE A 50 -2.06 -5.23 14.83
C ILE A 50 -3.33 -5.64 15.56
N VAL A 51 -3.81 -4.84 16.53
CA VAL A 51 -5.06 -5.14 17.23
C VAL A 51 -6.21 -5.27 16.24
N ASN A 52 -6.34 -4.36 15.28
CA ASN A 52 -7.33 -4.42 14.21
C ASN A 52 -7.26 -5.77 13.44
N GLY A 53 -6.10 -6.11 12.87
CA GLY A 53 -5.93 -7.36 12.11
C GLY A 53 -6.17 -8.64 12.92
N LEU A 54 -5.95 -8.61 14.23
CA LEU A 54 -6.22 -9.73 15.14
C LEU A 54 -7.72 -9.88 15.46
N VAL A 55 -8.46 -8.78 15.55
CA VAL A 55 -9.88 -8.81 15.92
C VAL A 55 -10.81 -8.92 14.70
N LEU A 56 -10.34 -8.60 13.50
CA LEU A 56 -11.09 -8.78 12.25
C LEU A 56 -11.50 -10.25 12.09
N ASN A 57 -12.81 -10.48 11.97
CA ASN A 57 -13.39 -11.82 11.93
C ASN A 57 -14.11 -12.14 10.60
N SER A 58 -14.03 -11.25 9.62
CA SER A 58 -14.62 -11.43 8.30
C SER A 58 -13.62 -11.86 7.24
N SER A 59 -14.09 -12.55 6.20
CA SER A 59 -13.45 -12.70 4.89
C SER A 59 -13.96 -11.59 3.97
N PHE A 60 -13.23 -11.23 2.90
CA PHE A 60 -13.73 -10.24 1.94
C PHE A 60 -13.73 -10.74 0.50
N ASN A 61 -12.60 -11.23 0.02
CA ASN A 61 -12.43 -11.66 -1.36
C ASN A 61 -11.45 -12.84 -1.39
N PRO A 62 -11.73 -13.89 -2.19
CA PRO A 62 -10.85 -15.04 -2.39
C PRO A 62 -9.37 -14.71 -2.60
N ASP A 63 -9.05 -13.62 -3.29
CA ASP A 63 -7.67 -13.21 -3.54
C ASP A 63 -6.87 -12.91 -2.26
N GLU A 64 -7.54 -12.74 -1.11
CA GLU A 64 -6.89 -12.61 0.20
C GLU A 64 -6.08 -13.86 0.51
N HIS A 65 -6.57 -15.05 0.16
CA HIS A 65 -5.95 -16.33 0.51
C HIS A 65 -5.33 -17.00 -0.71
N TRP A 66 -6.10 -17.07 -1.80
CA TRP A 66 -5.78 -17.88 -2.98
C TRP A 66 -4.73 -17.26 -3.91
N GLN A 67 -4.35 -16.00 -3.67
CA GLN A 67 -3.25 -15.30 -4.36
C GLN A 67 -2.11 -14.89 -3.41
N SER A 68 -2.14 -15.37 -2.16
CA SER A 68 -1.15 -15.02 -1.15
C SER A 68 -0.82 -16.19 -0.22
N SER A 69 -1.57 -16.40 0.86
CA SER A 69 -1.25 -17.34 1.94
C SER A 69 -1.37 -18.80 1.50
N GLU A 70 -2.33 -19.17 0.65
CA GLU A 70 -2.45 -20.54 0.13
C GLU A 70 -1.26 -20.91 -0.75
N VAL A 71 -0.85 -19.98 -1.62
CA VAL A 71 0.30 -20.17 -2.51
C VAL A 71 1.60 -20.29 -1.69
N ALA A 72 1.75 -19.42 -0.69
CA ALA A 72 2.88 -19.45 0.23
C ALA A 72 2.92 -20.72 1.08
N HIS A 73 1.77 -21.17 1.58
CA HIS A 73 1.64 -22.41 2.34
C HIS A 73 2.04 -23.62 1.47
N HIS A 74 1.51 -23.69 0.25
CA HIS A 74 1.87 -24.74 -0.70
C HIS A 74 3.37 -24.75 -1.02
N LEU A 75 3.98 -23.57 -1.20
CA LEU A 75 5.41 -23.42 -1.49
C LEU A 75 6.31 -23.94 -0.34
N VAL A 76 5.91 -23.77 0.92
CA VAL A 76 6.73 -24.13 2.09
C VAL A 76 6.46 -25.55 2.58
N PHE A 77 5.20 -25.92 2.74
CA PHE A 77 4.81 -27.20 3.34
C PHE A 77 4.63 -28.32 2.32
N GLY A 78 4.65 -27.97 1.02
CA GLY A 78 4.52 -28.92 -0.07
C GLY A 78 3.11 -29.53 -0.19
N TYR A 79 2.10 -28.95 0.47
CA TYR A 79 0.71 -29.33 0.25
C TYR A 79 -0.29 -28.18 0.19
N GLY A 80 -1.36 -28.40 -0.56
CA GLY A 80 -2.48 -27.47 -0.72
C GLY A 80 -3.10 -27.51 -2.11
N PHE A 81 -3.78 -26.43 -2.49
CA PHE A 81 -4.33 -26.27 -3.83
C PHE A 81 -3.84 -24.97 -4.46
N LEU A 82 -3.40 -25.05 -5.71
CA LEU A 82 -3.05 -23.89 -6.52
C LEU A 82 -4.15 -23.65 -7.56
N THR A 83 -4.60 -22.40 -7.66
CA THR A 83 -5.60 -22.00 -8.65
C THR A 83 -5.02 -22.08 -10.08
N TRP A 84 -5.90 -22.08 -11.07
CA TRP A 84 -5.54 -22.23 -12.49
C TRP A 84 -4.52 -21.18 -12.97
N GLU A 85 -4.46 -20.02 -12.33
CA GLU A 85 -3.54 -18.93 -12.67
C GLU A 85 -2.06 -19.28 -12.40
N TRP A 86 -1.83 -20.22 -11.49
CA TRP A 86 -0.51 -20.73 -11.11
C TRP A 86 -0.11 -21.98 -11.89
N GLU A 87 -0.95 -22.43 -12.83
CA GLU A 87 -0.61 -23.56 -13.70
C GLU A 87 0.61 -23.22 -14.59
N PRO A 88 1.59 -24.11 -14.74
CA PRO A 88 2.83 -23.82 -15.47
C PRO A 88 2.58 -23.35 -16.91
N CYS A 89 1.60 -23.92 -17.60
CA CYS A 89 1.27 -23.54 -18.97
C CYS A 89 0.66 -22.13 -19.13
N ILE A 90 0.14 -21.52 -18.05
CA ILE A 90 -0.46 -20.18 -18.06
C ILE A 90 0.50 -19.19 -17.40
N ALA A 91 1.01 -19.53 -16.22
CA ALA A 91 1.94 -18.73 -15.43
C ALA A 91 1.56 -17.24 -15.40
N LEU A 92 0.35 -16.95 -14.89
CA LEU A 92 -0.26 -15.62 -14.96
C LEU A 92 0.20 -14.68 -13.85
N ARG A 93 0.66 -15.24 -12.72
CA ARG A 93 0.96 -14.51 -11.49
C ARG A 93 2.45 -14.56 -11.18
N SER A 94 2.95 -13.52 -10.54
CA SER A 94 4.33 -13.49 -10.04
C SER A 94 4.38 -14.02 -8.60
N VAL A 95 5.40 -14.81 -8.28
CA VAL A 95 5.64 -15.37 -6.94
C VAL A 95 6.07 -14.31 -5.93
N ILE A 96 6.49 -13.12 -6.37
CA ILE A 96 7.09 -12.09 -5.51
C ILE A 96 6.20 -11.72 -4.31
N HIS A 97 4.88 -11.62 -4.51
CA HIS A 97 3.95 -11.31 -3.43
C HIS A 97 3.78 -12.47 -2.43
N PRO A 98 3.42 -13.72 -2.86
CA PRO A 98 3.40 -14.87 -1.95
C PRO A 98 4.74 -15.17 -1.27
N ALA A 99 5.87 -14.91 -1.92
CA ALA A 99 7.20 -15.19 -1.38
C ALA A 99 7.46 -14.48 -0.04
N LEU A 100 6.86 -13.31 0.18
CA LEU A 100 6.92 -12.61 1.46
C LEU A 100 6.32 -13.47 2.60
N PHE A 101 5.15 -14.06 2.36
CA PHE A 101 4.47 -14.94 3.33
C PHE A 101 5.16 -16.30 3.42
N ALA A 102 5.73 -16.80 2.31
CA ALA A 102 6.48 -18.05 2.30
C ALA A 102 7.74 -17.95 3.19
N GLY A 103 8.45 -16.83 3.16
CA GLY A 103 9.58 -16.59 4.07
C GLY A 103 9.16 -16.63 5.55
N LEU A 104 7.99 -16.08 5.87
CA LEU A 104 7.42 -16.12 7.22
C LEU A 104 7.06 -17.55 7.64
N TYR A 105 6.38 -18.31 6.78
CA TYR A 105 6.03 -19.71 7.05
C TYR A 105 7.26 -20.60 7.17
N TRP A 106 8.27 -20.41 6.32
CA TRP A 106 9.53 -21.14 6.40
C TRP A 106 10.24 -20.91 7.74
N LEU A 107 10.25 -19.67 8.23
CA LEU A 107 10.79 -19.34 9.55
C LEU A 107 10.02 -20.06 10.66
N LEU A 108 8.69 -19.99 10.65
CA LEU A 108 7.83 -20.61 11.66
C LEU A 108 7.98 -22.14 11.68
N GLY A 109 7.96 -22.78 10.52
CA GLY A 109 8.17 -24.22 10.39
C GLY A 109 9.56 -24.65 10.84
N ARG A 110 10.61 -23.85 10.56
CA ARG A 110 11.99 -24.16 10.99
C ARG A 110 12.17 -24.19 12.50
N PHE A 111 11.38 -23.41 13.24
CA PHE A 111 11.35 -23.37 14.71
C PHE A 111 10.23 -24.21 15.33
N SER A 112 9.47 -24.97 14.53
CA SER A 112 8.32 -25.76 14.99
C SER A 112 7.27 -24.91 15.73
N LEU A 113 7.06 -23.69 15.26
CA LEU A 113 6.04 -22.75 15.74
C LEU A 113 4.82 -22.69 14.81
N ASP A 114 4.69 -23.67 13.92
CA ASP A 114 3.69 -23.85 12.88
C ASP A 114 2.38 -24.45 13.38
N SER A 115 1.91 -24.03 14.56
CA SER A 115 0.54 -24.40 14.99
C SER A 115 -0.50 -23.83 14.02
N PRO A 116 -1.67 -24.50 13.81
CA PRO A 116 -2.68 -24.04 12.86
C PRO A 116 -3.12 -22.59 13.06
N SER A 117 -3.32 -22.17 14.31
CA SER A 117 -3.71 -20.80 14.64
C SER A 117 -2.60 -19.79 14.31
N VAL A 118 -1.33 -20.14 14.52
CA VAL A 118 -0.19 -19.27 14.20
C VAL A 118 -0.03 -19.13 12.68
N ILE A 119 -0.13 -20.22 11.91
CA ILE A 119 -0.03 -20.18 10.44
C ILE A 119 -1.18 -19.38 9.81
N ALA A 120 -2.39 -19.48 10.35
CA ALA A 120 -3.53 -18.67 9.91
C ALA A 120 -3.35 -17.17 10.21
N LEU A 121 -2.80 -16.83 11.39
CA LEU A 121 -2.78 -15.46 11.90
C LEU A 121 -1.52 -14.67 11.52
N ALA A 122 -0.37 -15.34 11.38
CA ALA A 122 0.93 -14.67 11.17
C ALA A 122 0.97 -13.78 9.91
N PRO A 123 0.44 -14.18 8.74
CA PRO A 123 0.35 -13.31 7.58
C PRO A 123 -0.42 -12.01 7.85
N ARG A 124 -1.53 -12.10 8.60
CA ARG A 124 -2.35 -10.93 8.98
C ARG A 124 -1.59 -10.00 9.92
N VAL A 125 -0.82 -10.53 10.87
CA VAL A 125 0.01 -9.71 11.77
C VAL A 125 1.10 -8.98 10.99
N MET A 126 1.82 -9.67 10.09
CA MET A 126 2.82 -9.04 9.24
C MET A 126 2.21 -7.93 8.39
N GLN A 127 1.07 -8.21 7.77
CA GLN A 127 0.35 -7.24 6.96
C GLN A 127 -0.19 -6.06 7.77
N SER A 128 -0.58 -6.28 9.02
CA SER A 128 -0.99 -5.23 9.96
C SER A 128 0.15 -4.28 10.32
N ILE A 129 1.38 -4.78 10.43
CA ILE A 129 2.57 -3.94 10.61
C ILE A 129 2.76 -3.05 9.37
N ILE A 130 2.67 -3.63 8.16
CA ILE A 130 2.74 -2.89 6.89
C ILE A 130 1.62 -1.84 6.80
N ALA A 131 0.42 -2.15 7.27
CA ALA A 131 -0.70 -1.23 7.35
C ALA A 131 -0.38 -0.02 8.25
N GLY A 132 0.21 -0.24 9.43
CA GLY A 132 0.67 0.84 10.32
C GLY A 132 1.72 1.73 9.66
N PHE A 133 2.66 1.14 8.91
CA PHE A 133 3.62 1.90 8.09
C PHE A 133 2.96 2.68 6.95
N THR A 134 1.87 2.18 6.38
CA THR A 134 1.12 2.87 5.32
C THR A 134 0.42 4.11 5.87
N ASP A 135 -0.24 4.00 7.03
CA ASP A 135 -0.87 5.14 7.69
C ASP A 135 0.15 6.21 8.05
N TYR A 136 1.26 5.79 8.67
CA TYR A 136 2.33 6.69 9.05
C TYR A 136 2.99 7.33 7.83
N GLY A 137 3.21 6.55 6.76
CA GLY A 137 3.68 7.08 5.48
C GLY A 137 2.72 8.13 4.90
N THR A 138 1.41 7.93 5.02
CA THR A 138 0.39 8.88 4.53
C THR A 138 0.42 10.18 5.34
N PHE A 139 0.57 10.06 6.66
CA PHE A 139 0.78 11.18 7.56
C PHE A 139 2.06 11.96 7.22
N GLN A 140 3.18 11.25 7.04
CA GLN A 140 4.47 11.82 6.65
C GLN A 140 4.41 12.50 5.29
N LEU A 141 3.72 11.90 4.31
CA LEU A 141 3.55 12.48 2.98
C LEU A 141 2.81 13.83 3.06
N ALA A 142 1.74 13.90 3.87
CA ALA A 142 1.03 15.15 4.11
C ALA A 142 1.91 16.23 4.79
N GLN A 143 2.80 15.83 5.70
CA GLN A 143 3.76 16.75 6.33
C GLN A 143 4.80 17.27 5.32
N VAL A 144 5.30 16.40 4.44
CA VAL A 144 6.29 16.75 3.40
C VAL A 144 5.68 17.66 2.33
N TRP A 145 4.45 17.40 1.89
CA TRP A 145 3.77 18.22 0.90
C TRP A 145 3.32 19.58 1.44
N TYR A 146 2.90 19.64 2.70
CA TYR A 146 2.29 20.84 3.30
C TYR A 146 2.89 21.22 4.66
N PRO A 147 4.21 21.43 4.75
CA PRO A 147 4.86 21.85 5.99
C PRO A 147 4.38 23.25 6.38
N LEU A 148 4.34 23.50 7.69
CA LEU A 148 3.99 24.81 8.21
C LEU A 148 5.27 25.67 8.24
N GLN A 149 5.39 26.66 7.35
CA GLN A 149 6.44 27.66 7.47
C GLN A 149 6.19 28.45 8.75
N GLY A 150 7.10 28.29 9.73
CA GLY A 150 7.09 29.06 10.96
C GLY A 150 7.09 30.54 10.64
N SER A 151 6.14 31.29 11.21
CA SER A 151 6.16 32.74 11.13
C SER A 151 7.51 33.25 11.64
N LEU A 152 8.30 33.88 10.76
CA LEU A 152 9.43 34.72 11.16
C LEU A 152 8.97 35.64 12.31
N PRO A 153 9.72 35.73 13.42
CA PRO A 153 9.34 36.63 14.49
C PRO A 153 9.33 38.05 13.92
N LYS A 154 8.19 38.75 14.05
CA LYS A 154 8.14 40.19 13.83
C LYS A 154 9.23 40.82 14.69
N ARG A 155 10.22 41.43 14.04
CA ARG A 155 11.23 42.28 14.68
C ARG A 155 10.48 43.42 15.37
N GLY A 156 10.22 43.29 16.68
CA GLY A 156 9.61 44.35 17.48
C GLY A 156 8.53 43.98 18.51
N THR A 157 8.12 42.72 18.68
CA THR A 157 7.15 42.36 19.75
C THR A 157 7.77 41.42 20.77
N VAL A 158 8.19 41.99 21.90
CA VAL A 158 8.51 41.27 23.13
C VAL A 158 7.19 40.86 23.79
N ARG A 159 7.14 39.60 24.25
CA ARG A 159 6.03 38.88 24.94
C ARG A 159 4.90 38.35 24.06
N GLY A 160 4.98 37.04 23.84
CA GLY A 160 3.88 36.17 23.44
C GLY A 160 4.47 34.86 22.97
N THR A 161 4.45 33.84 23.82
CA THR A 161 4.82 32.45 23.49
C THR A 161 4.04 32.00 22.26
N THR A 162 4.65 32.10 21.08
CA THR A 162 4.11 31.49 19.86
C THR A 162 4.36 29.99 19.98
N VAL A 163 3.37 29.29 20.53
CA VAL A 163 3.24 27.85 20.35
C VAL A 163 3.17 27.64 18.84
N THR A 164 4.24 27.09 18.26
CA THR A 164 4.23 26.55 16.91
C THR A 164 3.17 25.44 16.89
N GLU A 165 1.96 25.72 16.38
CA GLU A 165 1.01 24.62 16.13
C GLU A 165 1.67 23.67 15.11
N PRO A 166 1.77 22.36 15.41
CA PRO A 166 2.18 21.38 14.41
C PRO A 166 1.24 21.47 13.18
N SER A 167 1.71 21.03 12.01
CA SER A 167 0.95 21.08 10.76
C SER A 167 -0.42 20.41 10.90
N PHE A 168 -1.45 21.22 11.18
CA PHE A 168 -2.78 20.71 11.54
C PHE A 168 -3.39 19.84 10.44
N LEU A 169 -2.99 20.06 9.18
CA LEU A 169 -3.46 19.28 8.05
C LEU A 169 -3.06 17.81 8.16
N SER A 170 -1.81 17.51 8.53
CA SER A 170 -1.33 16.14 8.71
C SER A 170 -2.14 15.38 9.78
N PHE A 171 -2.55 16.07 10.85
CA PHE A 171 -3.45 15.53 11.87
C PHE A 171 -4.82 15.13 11.31
N TYR A 172 -5.46 15.98 10.49
CA TYR A 172 -6.75 15.63 9.88
C TYR A 172 -6.65 14.50 8.86
N VAL A 173 -5.52 14.42 8.13
CA VAL A 173 -5.23 13.28 7.24
C VAL A 173 -5.12 12.00 8.05
N LEU A 174 -4.37 12.02 9.16
CA LEU A 174 -4.23 10.87 10.05
C LEU A 174 -5.58 10.42 10.62
N LEU A 175 -6.41 11.38 11.04
CA LEU A 175 -7.77 11.11 11.50
C LEU A 175 -8.61 10.42 10.41
N CYS A 176 -8.50 10.85 9.15
CA CYS A 176 -9.19 10.20 8.04
C CYS A 176 -8.67 8.78 7.78
N CYS A 177 -7.37 8.51 7.96
CA CYS A 177 -6.79 7.17 7.77
C CYS A 177 -7.26 6.19 8.86
N VAL A 178 -7.22 6.60 10.12
CA VAL A 178 -7.63 5.77 11.26
C VAL A 178 -9.13 5.45 11.22
N PHE A 179 -9.96 6.43 10.87
CA PHE A 179 -11.41 6.27 10.85
C PHE A 179 -11.98 5.87 9.49
N SER A 180 -11.17 5.71 8.44
CA SER A 180 -11.70 5.21 7.15
C SER A 180 -12.15 3.76 7.33
N TRP A 181 -13.44 3.50 7.10
CA TRP A 181 -14.02 2.16 7.27
C TRP A 181 -13.33 1.13 6.38
N PHE A 182 -13.03 1.52 5.14
CA PHE A 182 -12.43 0.63 4.15
C PHE A 182 -10.94 0.40 4.42
N GLN A 183 -10.19 1.38 4.92
CA GLN A 183 -8.83 1.11 5.40
C GLN A 183 -8.82 0.24 6.66
N PHE A 184 -9.75 0.45 7.58
CA PHE A 184 -9.93 -0.43 8.74
C PHE A 184 -10.17 -1.87 8.31
N PHE A 185 -11.07 -2.06 7.34
CA PHE A 185 -11.51 -3.36 6.86
C PHE A 185 -10.52 -4.07 5.93
N CYS A 186 -9.86 -3.36 5.00
CA CYS A 186 -9.02 -3.98 3.96
C CYS A 186 -7.51 -3.95 4.23
N LEU A 187 -6.97 -2.88 4.83
CA LEU A 187 -5.52 -2.67 4.88
C LEU A 187 -4.73 -3.76 5.64
N PRO A 188 -5.26 -4.35 6.74
CA PRO A 188 -4.63 -5.47 7.43
C PRO A 188 -4.68 -6.82 6.69
N ARG A 189 -5.45 -6.93 5.59
CA ARG A 189 -5.63 -8.16 4.82
C ARG A 189 -4.51 -8.36 3.82
N THR A 190 -4.19 -9.62 3.52
CA THR A 190 -3.04 -10.08 2.73
C THR A 190 -3.19 -9.87 1.22
N TYR A 191 -3.67 -8.68 0.81
CA TYR A 191 -3.77 -8.30 -0.59
C TYR A 191 -2.48 -7.67 -1.10
N SER A 192 -2.13 -8.01 -2.34
CA SER A 192 -1.06 -7.34 -3.08
C SER A 192 -1.33 -5.83 -3.22
N SER A 193 -2.59 -5.42 -3.34
CA SER A 193 -2.99 -4.01 -3.35
C SER A 193 -2.61 -3.24 -2.08
N CYS A 194 -2.59 -3.90 -0.92
CA CYS A 194 -2.23 -3.27 0.35
C CYS A 194 -0.72 -3.04 0.44
N ILE A 195 0.08 -4.00 -0.04
CA ILE A 195 1.53 -3.84 -0.17
C ILE A 195 1.86 -2.77 -1.22
N GLU A 196 1.18 -2.76 -2.36
CA GLU A 196 1.30 -1.71 -3.37
C GLU A 196 1.01 -0.33 -2.76
N ALA A 197 -0.04 -0.18 -1.95
CA ALA A 197 -0.35 1.07 -1.25
C ALA A 197 0.80 1.52 -0.33
N ALA A 198 1.38 0.60 0.45
CA ALA A 198 2.51 0.89 1.34
C ALA A 198 3.73 1.38 0.55
N LEU A 199 4.11 0.65 -0.51
CA LEU A 199 5.23 0.97 -1.38
C LEU A 199 5.01 2.31 -2.10
N ASN A 200 3.78 2.54 -2.59
CA ASN A 200 3.41 3.77 -3.29
C ASN A 200 3.58 5.00 -2.41
N VAL A 201 3.06 4.94 -1.18
CA VAL A 201 3.15 6.04 -0.23
C VAL A 201 4.59 6.36 0.15
N TRP A 202 5.39 5.35 0.51
CA TRP A 202 6.78 5.57 0.92
C TRP A 202 7.67 6.06 -0.22
N SER A 203 7.45 5.57 -1.43
CA SER A 203 8.14 6.11 -2.61
C SER A 203 7.80 7.59 -2.83
N LEU A 204 6.52 7.97 -2.72
CA LEU A 204 6.10 9.38 -2.81
C LEU A 204 6.69 10.24 -1.67
N VAL A 205 6.80 9.72 -0.45
CA VAL A 205 7.47 10.41 0.66
C VAL A 205 8.92 10.73 0.31
N PHE A 206 9.66 9.74 -0.21
CA PHE A 206 11.06 9.95 -0.59
C PHE A 206 11.20 10.92 -1.77
N PHE A 207 10.33 10.86 -2.77
CA PHE A 207 10.29 11.88 -3.83
C PHE A 207 10.02 13.28 -3.26
N GLY A 208 9.05 13.43 -2.37
CA GLY A 208 8.75 14.71 -1.72
C GLY A 208 9.91 15.24 -0.87
N GLN A 209 10.67 14.36 -0.21
CA GLN A 209 11.87 14.73 0.53
C GLN A 209 13.00 15.22 -0.38
N VAL A 210 13.16 14.62 -1.57
CA VAL A 210 14.11 15.12 -2.58
C VAL A 210 13.70 16.53 -3.03
N SER A 211 12.43 16.73 -3.38
CA SER A 211 11.90 18.01 -3.87
C SER A 211 12.00 19.13 -2.82
N SER A 212 11.58 18.88 -1.58
CA SER A 212 11.63 19.88 -0.49
C SER A 212 13.05 20.32 -0.13
N ARG A 213 14.05 19.43 -0.23
CA ARG A 213 15.45 19.76 0.04
C ARG A 213 16.11 20.57 -1.07
N VAL A 214 15.69 20.37 -2.33
CA VAL A 214 16.15 21.20 -3.46
C VAL A 214 15.65 22.64 -3.28
N HIS A 215 14.38 22.81 -2.92
CA HIS A 215 13.80 24.14 -2.73
C HIS A 215 14.39 24.91 -1.53
N ASN A 216 14.57 24.26 -0.37
CA ASN A 216 15.18 24.89 0.81
C ASN A 216 16.63 25.38 0.57
N ARG A 217 17.34 24.80 -0.40
CA ARG A 217 18.68 25.27 -0.83
C ARG A 217 18.59 26.50 -1.74
N ALA A 218 17.56 26.59 -2.58
CA ALA A 218 17.33 27.74 -3.45
C ALA A 218 16.88 28.98 -2.66
N SER A 219 16.12 28.80 -1.57
CA SER A 219 15.62 29.89 -0.71
C SER A 219 16.61 30.38 0.37
N GLY A 220 17.83 29.83 0.44
CA GLY A 220 18.86 30.25 1.41
C GLY A 220 18.52 29.99 2.89
N THR A 221 17.41 29.31 3.18
CA THR A 221 16.96 29.01 4.55
C THR A 221 17.65 27.75 5.09
N PRO A 222 18.48 27.84 6.15
CA PRO A 222 19.17 26.68 6.68
C PRO A 222 18.18 25.73 7.36
N THR A 223 17.97 24.55 6.77
CA THR A 223 17.27 23.45 7.45
C THR A 223 18.22 22.73 8.40
N CYS A 224 17.81 22.67 9.66
CA CYS A 224 18.33 21.73 10.63
C CYS A 224 17.67 20.36 10.39
N SER A 225 18.40 19.43 9.77
CA SER A 225 18.06 17.99 9.78
C SER A 225 19.30 17.19 10.17
N LEU A 226 19.11 16.30 11.15
CA LEU A 226 20.10 15.39 11.73
C LEU A 226 20.68 14.40 10.71
N ASP A 227 21.96 14.08 10.89
CA ASP A 227 22.49 12.70 10.85
C ASP A 227 23.53 12.62 11.98
N LEU A 228 23.46 11.61 12.85
CA LEU A 228 24.55 11.22 13.75
C LEU A 228 24.52 9.69 13.92
N THR A 229 25.58 9.06 13.43
CA THR A 229 26.00 7.69 13.77
C THR A 229 26.59 7.67 15.19
N PRO A 230 26.53 6.53 15.90
CA PRO A 230 27.08 6.42 17.25
C PRO A 230 28.57 6.11 17.18
N HIS A 231 29.42 7.00 17.71
CA HIS A 231 30.77 6.62 18.15
C HIS A 231 30.97 7.04 19.61
N GLU A 232 31.12 5.98 20.41
CA GLU A 232 31.88 5.78 21.64
C GLU A 232 32.11 6.94 22.61
N ALA A 233 31.69 6.65 23.84
CA ALA A 233 31.93 7.40 25.05
C ALA A 233 33.42 7.46 25.40
N GLY A 234 33.89 8.65 25.76
CA GLY A 234 35.15 8.88 26.47
C GLY A 234 34.93 9.98 27.50
N SER A 235 34.87 9.58 28.76
CA SER A 235 34.77 10.44 29.96
C SER A 235 36.00 11.32 30.12
N PHE A 236 35.83 12.59 30.50
CA PHE A 236 36.74 13.29 31.42
C PHE A 236 36.10 14.57 31.99
N GLU A 237 35.86 14.55 33.30
CA GLU A 237 35.68 15.75 34.12
C GLU A 237 37.07 16.30 34.48
N LEU A 238 37.27 17.64 34.49
CA LEU A 238 37.78 18.32 35.69
C LEU A 238 37.77 19.85 35.59
N HIS A 239 37.47 20.43 36.75
CA HIS A 239 37.58 21.80 37.26
C HIS A 239 38.70 22.71 36.74
N GLY A 240 38.43 24.03 36.78
CA GLY A 240 39.43 25.04 37.16
C GLY A 240 39.39 26.38 36.41
N SER A 241 38.59 27.33 36.91
CA SER A 241 38.93 28.78 36.88
C SER A 241 39.88 29.04 38.07
N PRO A 242 40.82 30.03 38.13
CA PRO A 242 40.56 31.45 37.78
C PRO A 242 41.76 32.39 37.43
N TYR A 243 41.43 33.67 37.13
CA TYR A 243 42.25 34.92 37.13
C TYR A 243 43.33 35.09 36.02
N ALA A 244 43.38 36.13 35.18
CA ALA A 244 43.43 37.61 35.31
C ALA A 244 44.84 38.18 35.01
N LEU A 245 44.98 39.00 33.95
CA LEU A 245 45.93 40.12 33.78
C LEU A 245 45.69 40.70 32.36
N ARG A 246 45.05 41.85 32.12
CA ARG A 246 45.35 43.28 32.39
C ARG A 246 46.58 43.85 31.64
N ASN A 247 46.24 44.58 30.56
CA ASN A 247 46.78 45.86 30.07
C ASN A 247 48.13 45.99 29.32
N ARG A 248 47.99 46.65 28.15
CA ARG A 248 48.62 47.94 27.72
C ARG A 248 49.81 47.93 26.73
N VAL A 249 49.63 48.82 25.74
CA VAL A 249 50.60 49.75 25.09
C VAL A 249 51.39 49.29 23.86
N ARG A 250 50.89 49.75 22.70
CA ARG A 250 51.50 50.60 21.66
C ARG A 250 53.02 50.62 21.45
N SER A 251 53.36 50.66 20.16
CA SER A 251 54.56 51.23 19.48
C SER A 251 55.78 50.29 19.39
N LYS A 252 56.67 50.31 18.39
CA LYS A 252 56.75 50.74 16.98
C LYS A 252 58.19 50.33 16.54
N VAL A 253 58.37 49.92 15.28
CA VAL A 253 59.62 50.00 14.47
C VAL A 253 60.65 48.84 14.49
N THR A 254 60.95 48.38 13.25
CA THR A 254 62.16 47.72 12.65
C THR A 254 62.73 46.42 13.22
N LEU A 255 63.44 45.55 12.50
CA LEU A 255 63.66 45.17 11.08
C LEU A 255 64.83 44.17 11.21
N LEU A 256 64.68 42.91 10.78
CA LEU A 256 65.83 42.03 10.48
C LEU A 256 65.35 40.92 9.55
N ASP A 257 65.87 41.00 8.33
CA ASP A 257 65.66 40.14 7.19
C ASP A 257 66.82 39.14 7.12
N THR A 258 66.51 37.84 7.12
CA THR A 258 67.39 36.79 6.56
C THR A 258 66.55 35.58 6.11
N GLY A 259 66.40 35.40 4.79
CA GLY A 259 66.48 34.08 4.13
C GLY A 259 65.22 33.21 4.00
N ARG A 260 64.64 33.19 2.79
CA ARG A 260 63.65 32.27 2.15
C ARG A 260 63.88 30.74 2.35
N PRO A 261 62.91 29.82 2.06
CA PRO A 261 61.90 29.91 0.99
C PRO A 261 60.44 29.51 1.36
N THR A 262 59.58 29.82 0.39
CA THR A 262 58.13 29.69 0.32
C THR A 262 57.58 28.27 0.52
N GLU A 263 56.65 28.12 1.47
CA GLU A 263 55.62 27.07 1.44
C GLU A 263 54.24 27.67 1.73
N LYS A 264 53.28 27.30 0.89
CA LYS A 264 51.90 27.75 0.89
C LYS A 264 51.16 27.14 2.07
N ASN A 265 50.52 27.97 2.89
CA ASN A 265 49.50 27.52 3.84
C ASN A 265 48.18 27.27 3.09
N ASP A 266 47.91 26.01 2.74
CA ASP A 266 46.57 25.57 2.34
C ASP A 266 45.73 25.29 3.61
N CYS A 267 44.86 26.24 3.98
CA CYS A 267 43.73 25.97 4.85
C CYS A 267 42.57 25.40 4.03
N SER A 268 42.43 24.07 3.99
CA SER A 268 41.24 23.39 3.47
C SER A 268 40.43 22.78 4.61
N SER A 269 39.31 23.42 4.97
CA SER A 269 38.28 22.79 5.83
C SER A 269 36.87 23.37 5.63
N ASP A 270 36.41 23.51 4.38
CA ASP A 270 35.00 23.82 4.07
C ASP A 270 34.34 22.86 3.04
N GLY A 271 34.99 21.72 2.72
CA GLY A 271 34.53 20.76 1.70
C GLY A 271 33.55 19.67 2.16
N SER A 272 33.36 19.47 3.47
CA SER A 272 32.69 18.26 4.01
C SER A 272 31.16 18.36 4.11
N SER A 273 30.59 19.55 4.31
CA SER A 273 29.15 19.69 4.58
C SER A 273 28.25 19.64 3.33
N ASN A 274 28.77 20.05 2.17
CA ASN A 274 28.02 20.06 0.90
C ASN A 274 28.01 18.68 0.21
N THR A 275 29.08 17.89 0.38
CA THR A 275 29.19 16.52 -0.15
C THR A 275 28.28 15.55 0.59
N ALA A 276 28.23 15.60 1.92
CA ALA A 276 27.32 14.78 2.75
C ALA A 276 25.83 15.04 2.45
N LYS A 277 25.47 16.30 2.19
CA LYS A 277 24.09 16.70 1.83
C LYS A 277 23.70 16.31 0.40
N GLY A 278 24.66 16.29 -0.55
CA GLY A 278 24.42 15.79 -1.91
C GLY A 278 24.26 14.26 -1.96
N PHE A 279 24.97 13.56 -1.07
CA PHE A 279 24.90 12.11 -0.90
C PHE A 279 23.51 11.65 -0.42
N THR A 280 22.95 12.30 0.60
CA THR A 280 21.62 11.96 1.15
C THR A 280 20.49 12.10 0.13
N SER A 281 20.47 13.15 -0.71
CA SER A 281 19.42 13.31 -1.74
C SER A 281 19.43 12.21 -2.81
N LYS A 282 20.61 11.69 -3.18
CA LYS A 282 20.73 10.56 -4.11
C LYS A 282 20.21 9.27 -3.48
N VAL A 283 20.47 9.06 -2.18
CA VAL A 283 20.00 7.90 -1.43
C VAL A 283 18.47 7.87 -1.37
N TYR A 284 17.81 9.00 -1.08
CA TYR A 284 16.33 9.05 -1.09
C TYR A 284 15.75 8.80 -2.47
N LEU A 285 16.35 9.36 -3.53
CA LEU A 285 15.92 9.11 -4.90
C LEU A 285 16.04 7.63 -5.28
N MET A 286 17.14 6.99 -4.89
CA MET A 286 17.34 5.56 -5.10
C MET A 286 16.27 4.74 -4.37
N TRP A 287 16.02 5.01 -3.09
CA TRP A 287 14.94 4.36 -2.33
C TRP A 287 13.56 4.59 -2.95
N ALA A 288 13.27 5.80 -3.42
CA ALA A 288 12.00 6.12 -4.08
C ALA A 288 11.80 5.23 -5.33
N LEU A 289 12.82 5.13 -6.18
CA LEU A 289 12.75 4.31 -7.40
C LEU A 289 12.72 2.81 -7.11
N LEU A 290 13.48 2.34 -6.10
CA LEU A 290 13.47 0.93 -5.69
C LEU A 290 12.08 0.50 -5.18
N LEU A 291 11.45 1.32 -4.32
CA LEU A 291 10.10 1.03 -3.82
C LEU A 291 9.05 1.11 -4.93
N ALA A 292 9.18 2.08 -5.85
CA ALA A 292 8.31 2.17 -7.03
C ALA A 292 8.42 0.90 -7.90
N ALA A 293 9.64 0.46 -8.18
CA ALA A 293 9.90 -0.74 -8.96
C ALA A 293 9.38 -2.01 -8.26
N LEU A 294 9.59 -2.14 -6.94
CA LEU A 294 9.02 -3.24 -6.16
C LEU A 294 7.47 -3.22 -6.20
N GLY A 295 6.85 -2.04 -6.18
CA GLY A 295 5.41 -1.89 -6.37
C GLY A 295 4.94 -2.43 -7.72
N VAL A 296 5.68 -2.15 -8.80
CA VAL A 296 5.43 -2.68 -10.15
C VAL A 296 5.62 -4.20 -10.20
N LEU A 297 6.58 -4.76 -9.47
CA LEU A 297 6.80 -6.20 -9.40
C LEU A 297 5.67 -6.93 -8.68
N VAL A 298 5.22 -6.39 -7.54
CA VAL A 298 4.07 -6.92 -6.80
C VAL A 298 2.79 -6.80 -7.63
N ARG A 299 2.63 -5.70 -8.36
CA ARG A 299 1.48 -5.45 -9.24
C ARG A 299 1.90 -4.69 -10.51
N PRO A 300 1.94 -5.35 -11.68
CA PRO A 300 2.32 -4.71 -12.94
C PRO A 300 1.48 -3.50 -13.34
N THR A 301 0.23 -3.42 -12.88
CA THR A 301 -0.66 -2.28 -13.12
C THR A 301 -0.16 -0.98 -12.48
N ALA A 302 0.66 -1.05 -11.42
CA ALA A 302 1.29 0.12 -10.79
C ALA A 302 2.25 0.84 -11.76
N ALA A 303 2.72 0.16 -12.82
CA ALA A 303 3.61 0.74 -13.82
C ALA A 303 3.00 1.98 -14.49
N ILE A 304 1.68 2.01 -14.66
CA ILE A 304 0.96 3.16 -15.24
C ILE A 304 1.15 4.40 -14.38
N PHE A 305 0.86 4.28 -13.07
CA PHE A 305 1.00 5.37 -12.12
C PHE A 305 2.45 5.89 -12.09
N TRP A 306 3.41 4.97 -11.94
CA TRP A 306 4.83 5.33 -11.84
C TRP A 306 5.42 5.88 -13.13
N ALA A 307 5.00 5.39 -14.30
CA ALA A 307 5.43 5.94 -15.58
C ALA A 307 5.01 7.41 -15.71
N VAL A 308 3.74 7.73 -15.45
CA VAL A 308 3.23 9.11 -15.52
C VAL A 308 3.94 10.01 -14.50
N PHE A 309 4.07 9.55 -13.25
CA PHE A 309 4.75 10.34 -12.20
C PHE A 309 6.22 10.59 -12.54
N CYS A 310 6.97 9.56 -12.95
CA CYS A 310 8.39 9.70 -13.30
C CYS A 310 8.60 10.56 -14.55
N LEU A 311 7.70 10.54 -15.52
CA LEU A 311 7.75 11.44 -16.69
C LEU A 311 7.56 12.90 -16.25
N PHE A 312 6.60 13.18 -15.37
CA PHE A 312 6.41 14.52 -14.80
C PHE A 312 7.63 14.98 -14.01
N LYS A 313 8.25 14.08 -13.23
CA LYS A 313 9.50 14.35 -12.52
C LYS A 313 10.68 14.61 -13.44
N LEU A 314 10.83 13.84 -14.51
CA LEU A 314 11.86 14.09 -15.51
C LEU A 314 11.66 15.47 -16.16
N ALA A 315 10.43 15.81 -16.51
CA ALA A 315 10.09 17.09 -17.10
C ALA A 315 10.32 18.28 -16.13
N GLN A 316 10.04 18.11 -14.83
CA GLN A 316 10.40 19.06 -13.77
C GLN A 316 11.93 19.29 -13.74
N LEU A 317 12.72 18.22 -13.70
CA LEU A 317 14.19 18.32 -13.68
C LEU A 317 14.75 18.96 -14.96
N CYS A 318 14.15 18.70 -16.12
CA CYS A 318 14.52 19.32 -17.39
C CYS A 318 14.23 20.83 -17.40
N ALA A 319 13.08 21.24 -16.87
CA ALA A 319 12.71 22.66 -16.76
C ALA A 319 13.70 23.43 -15.86
N ASP A 320 14.07 22.85 -14.72
CA ASP A 320 15.05 23.43 -13.79
C ASP A 320 16.46 23.54 -14.41
N ALA A 321 16.84 22.58 -15.27
CA ALA A 321 18.10 22.61 -16.00
C ALA A 321 18.12 23.72 -17.07
N SER A 322 16.99 23.96 -17.75
CA SER A 322 16.88 24.95 -18.82
C SER A 322 16.88 26.40 -18.31
N CYS A 323 16.49 26.64 -17.06
CA CYS A 323 16.48 27.99 -16.45
C CYS A 323 17.87 28.49 -16.01
N LYS A 324 18.93 27.67 -16.10
CA LYS A 324 20.31 28.10 -15.83
C LYS A 324 20.92 28.73 -17.10
N THR A 325 20.74 30.03 -17.29
CA THR A 325 21.49 30.80 -18.30
C THR A 325 22.94 31.06 -17.86
N PRO A 326 23.92 31.08 -18.78
CA PRO A 326 25.36 31.20 -18.47
C PRO A 326 25.83 32.64 -18.17
N ALA A 327 25.03 33.45 -17.48
CA ALA A 327 25.31 34.88 -17.27
C ALA A 327 25.32 35.28 -15.79
N ASN A 328 26.22 34.67 -15.02
CA ASN A 328 26.99 35.27 -13.90
C ASN A 328 27.68 34.14 -13.13
N GLU A 329 28.88 33.77 -13.59
CA GLU A 329 29.82 32.98 -12.80
C GLU A 329 30.40 33.85 -11.68
N GLY A 330 29.61 34.01 -10.62
CA GLY A 330 30.04 34.56 -9.33
C GLY A 330 29.84 33.49 -8.26
N ASN A 331 30.77 32.55 -8.18
CA ASN A 331 31.17 31.66 -7.07
C ASN A 331 30.19 31.22 -5.94
N ASN A 332 28.87 31.29 -6.12
CA ASN A 332 27.90 30.84 -5.14
C ASN A 332 27.33 29.48 -5.53
N GLY A 333 27.99 28.44 -5.02
CA GLY A 333 27.40 27.13 -4.73
C GLY A 333 26.93 26.32 -5.94
N ARG A 334 27.75 25.36 -6.39
CA ARG A 334 27.31 24.21 -7.20
C ARG A 334 26.07 23.55 -6.55
N VAL A 335 24.87 23.94 -6.99
CA VAL A 335 23.64 23.25 -6.62
C VAL A 335 23.70 21.88 -7.28
N SER A 336 23.93 20.85 -6.47
CA SER A 336 23.87 19.44 -6.87
C SER A 336 22.43 19.04 -7.22
N SER A 337 21.82 19.69 -8.21
CA SER A 337 20.55 19.23 -8.78
C SER A 337 20.82 17.90 -9.48
N VAL A 338 20.01 16.89 -9.20
CA VAL A 338 20.06 15.61 -9.92
C VAL A 338 19.92 15.93 -11.41
N GLN A 339 20.93 15.57 -12.22
CA GLN A 339 20.87 15.82 -13.65
C GLN A 339 19.76 14.96 -14.28
N PRO A 340 18.96 15.47 -15.22
CA PRO A 340 17.88 14.70 -15.87
C PRO A 340 18.38 13.38 -16.48
N ARG A 341 19.57 13.41 -17.09
CA ARG A 341 20.23 12.21 -17.66
C ARG A 341 20.54 11.16 -16.59
N CYS A 342 21.02 11.58 -15.41
CA CYS A 342 21.28 10.66 -14.29
C CYS A 342 19.99 10.07 -13.73
N PHE A 343 18.91 10.87 -13.62
CA PHE A 343 17.61 10.37 -13.18
C PHE A 343 17.05 9.33 -14.17
N LEU A 344 17.05 9.64 -15.47
CA LEU A 344 16.61 8.70 -16.50
C LEU A 344 17.46 7.41 -16.49
N GLY A 345 18.79 7.54 -16.40
CA GLY A 345 19.69 6.40 -16.29
C GLY A 345 19.40 5.52 -15.07
N LEU A 346 19.07 6.13 -13.92
CA LEU A 346 18.68 5.41 -12.71
C LEU A 346 17.33 4.71 -12.86
N CYS A 347 16.33 5.35 -13.47
CA CYS A 347 15.04 4.73 -13.79
C CYS A 347 15.21 3.50 -14.68
N VAL A 348 16.02 3.60 -15.75
CA VAL A 348 16.31 2.48 -16.65
C VAL A 348 17.05 1.37 -15.92
N ALA A 349 18.10 1.71 -15.15
CA ALA A 349 18.88 0.71 -14.40
C ALA A 349 18.01 -0.06 -13.39
N VAL A 350 17.21 0.66 -12.58
CA VAL A 350 16.30 0.03 -11.60
C VAL A 350 15.23 -0.79 -12.30
N GLY A 351 14.67 -0.30 -13.42
CA GLY A 351 13.69 -1.03 -14.22
C GLY A 351 14.24 -2.34 -14.79
N LEU A 352 15.47 -2.33 -15.34
CA LEU A 352 16.13 -3.54 -15.85
C LEU A 352 16.40 -4.55 -14.74
N VAL A 353 16.87 -4.09 -13.57
CA VAL A 353 17.08 -4.94 -12.39
C VAL A 353 15.75 -5.56 -11.93
N ALA A 354 14.68 -4.78 -11.90
CA ALA A 354 13.36 -5.28 -11.53
C ALA A 354 12.86 -6.36 -12.51
N VAL A 355 12.95 -6.12 -13.83
CA VAL A 355 12.59 -7.11 -14.85
C VAL A 355 13.42 -8.39 -14.72
N ALA A 356 14.73 -8.26 -14.51
CA ALA A 356 15.61 -9.41 -14.29
C ALA A 356 15.22 -10.19 -13.01
N CYS A 357 14.92 -9.49 -11.92
CA CYS A 357 14.47 -10.11 -10.67
C CYS A 357 13.15 -10.87 -10.86
N CYS A 358 12.16 -10.27 -11.55
CA CYS A 358 10.90 -10.93 -11.89
C CYS A 358 11.15 -12.21 -12.69
N LEU A 359 11.93 -12.09 -13.78
CA LEU A 359 12.25 -13.22 -14.65
C LEU A 359 12.95 -14.33 -13.89
N VAL A 360 13.94 -14.03 -13.04
CA VAL A 360 14.65 -15.03 -12.24
C VAL A 360 13.73 -15.68 -11.21
N CYS A 361 13.05 -14.90 -10.37
CA CYS A 361 12.20 -15.42 -9.30
C CYS A 361 11.06 -16.28 -9.85
N ASP A 362 10.37 -15.80 -10.88
CA ASP A 362 9.24 -16.52 -11.46
C ASP A 362 9.72 -17.74 -12.23
N SER A 363 10.85 -17.66 -12.96
CA SER A 363 11.38 -18.84 -13.65
C SER A 363 11.86 -19.94 -12.69
N LEU A 364 12.38 -19.56 -11.52
CA LEU A 364 12.73 -20.52 -10.46
C LEU A 364 11.48 -21.17 -9.86
N PHE A 365 10.42 -20.40 -9.63
CA PHE A 365 9.17 -20.93 -9.09
C PHE A 365 8.46 -21.87 -10.07
N TYR A 366 8.34 -21.47 -11.35
CA TYR A 366 7.65 -22.24 -12.38
C TYR A 366 8.52 -23.36 -12.99
N GLY A 367 9.84 -23.31 -12.81
CA GLY A 367 10.81 -24.27 -13.32
C GLY A 367 11.10 -24.16 -14.83
N PHE A 368 10.63 -23.11 -15.49
CA PHE A 368 10.96 -22.77 -16.87
C PHE A 368 11.05 -21.26 -17.05
N VAL A 369 11.75 -20.79 -18.09
CA VAL A 369 11.91 -19.34 -18.32
C VAL A 369 10.57 -18.70 -18.62
N THR A 370 10.10 -17.84 -17.72
CA THR A 370 8.81 -17.18 -17.84
C THR A 370 8.85 -15.73 -17.34
N PHE A 371 7.94 -14.92 -17.86
CA PHE A 371 7.76 -13.54 -17.45
C PHE A 371 6.26 -13.25 -17.27
N PRO A 372 5.70 -13.50 -16.07
CA PRO A 372 4.26 -13.40 -15.81
C PRO A 372 3.60 -12.08 -16.19
N PRO A 373 4.23 -10.89 -16.03
CA PRO A 373 3.63 -9.64 -16.49
C PRO A 373 3.29 -9.63 -17.98
N TRP A 374 4.13 -10.25 -18.82
CA TRP A 374 3.83 -10.40 -20.24
C TRP A 374 2.73 -11.42 -20.51
N ASN A 375 2.74 -12.55 -19.78
CA ASN A 375 1.66 -13.54 -19.88
C ASN A 375 0.31 -12.93 -19.47
N PHE A 376 0.29 -12.09 -18.44
CA PHE A 376 -0.89 -11.35 -18.01
C PHE A 376 -1.41 -10.41 -19.10
N VAL A 377 -0.54 -9.62 -19.72
CA VAL A 377 -0.92 -8.74 -20.84
C VAL A 377 -1.46 -9.57 -22.00
N LYS A 378 -0.76 -10.64 -22.39
CA LYS A 378 -1.17 -11.53 -23.47
C LYS A 378 -2.55 -12.15 -23.20
N PHE A 379 -2.76 -12.68 -22.00
CA PHE A 379 -3.99 -13.35 -21.62
C PHE A 379 -5.19 -12.39 -21.56
N ASN A 380 -5.03 -11.21 -20.94
CA ASN A 380 -6.13 -10.27 -20.78
C ASN A 380 -6.45 -9.50 -22.07
N LEU A 381 -5.45 -9.17 -22.89
CA LEU A 381 -5.65 -8.39 -24.11
C LEU A 381 -6.20 -9.23 -25.27
N PHE A 382 -5.79 -10.50 -25.38
CA PHE A 382 -6.13 -11.35 -26.54
C PHE A 382 -7.27 -12.34 -26.28
N SER A 383 -7.66 -12.60 -25.04
CA SER A 383 -8.68 -13.61 -24.71
C SER A 383 -9.89 -13.08 -23.92
N ASP A 384 -9.93 -11.77 -23.57
CA ASP A 384 -10.93 -11.07 -22.74
C ASP A 384 -11.72 -11.95 -21.74
N PRO A 385 -11.04 -12.69 -20.85
CA PRO A 385 -11.70 -13.57 -19.89
C PRO A 385 -12.34 -12.79 -18.75
N GLY A 386 -12.16 -11.47 -18.67
CA GLY A 386 -12.71 -10.62 -17.61
C GLY A 386 -14.24 -10.66 -17.57
N LYS A 387 -14.91 -10.91 -18.70
CA LYS A 387 -16.37 -11.10 -18.76
C LYS A 387 -16.87 -12.23 -17.87
N PHE A 388 -16.06 -13.28 -17.69
CA PHE A 388 -16.40 -14.42 -16.85
C PHE A 388 -16.61 -14.04 -15.38
N TYR A 389 -15.94 -12.99 -14.89
CA TYR A 389 -16.01 -12.52 -13.51
C TYR A 389 -17.01 -11.36 -13.31
N GLY A 390 -17.78 -11.03 -14.34
CA GLY A 390 -18.80 -9.98 -14.31
C GLY A 390 -18.33 -8.63 -14.86
N GLU A 391 -19.29 -7.85 -15.35
CA GLU A 391 -19.06 -6.55 -15.98
C GLU A 391 -19.51 -5.40 -15.07
N LYS A 392 -18.74 -4.30 -15.08
CA LYS A 392 -19.05 -3.05 -14.37
C LYS A 392 -18.98 -1.86 -15.31
N PRO A 393 -19.74 -0.77 -15.06
CA PRO A 393 -19.77 0.39 -15.96
C PRO A 393 -18.41 1.11 -16.08
N TRP A 394 -18.22 1.86 -17.17
CA TRP A 394 -16.96 2.59 -17.43
C TRP A 394 -16.62 3.62 -16.36
N HIS A 395 -17.61 4.20 -15.67
CA HIS A 395 -17.39 5.24 -14.66
C HIS A 395 -17.11 4.67 -13.26
N TYR A 396 -16.99 3.34 -13.12
CA TYR A 396 -16.86 2.65 -11.85
C TYR A 396 -15.71 3.19 -10.98
N PHE A 397 -14.46 3.22 -11.46
CA PHE A 397 -13.34 3.71 -10.64
C PHE A 397 -13.28 5.24 -10.49
N LEU A 398 -14.10 5.97 -11.25
CA LEU A 398 -14.15 7.44 -11.22
C LEU A 398 -15.20 7.96 -10.24
N LEU A 399 -16.34 7.26 -10.11
CA LEU A 399 -17.48 7.73 -9.32
C LEU A 399 -17.94 6.70 -8.28
N GLU A 400 -18.26 5.47 -8.71
CA GLU A 400 -18.87 4.44 -7.86
C GLU A 400 -17.88 3.94 -6.80
N GLY A 401 -16.69 3.53 -7.23
CA GLY A 401 -15.61 3.05 -6.40
C GLY A 401 -15.24 4.05 -5.29
N PRO A 402 -14.85 5.30 -5.62
CA PRO A 402 -14.59 6.33 -4.62
C PRO A 402 -15.77 6.56 -3.66
N GLY A 403 -17.00 6.52 -4.16
CA GLY A 403 -18.21 6.65 -3.35
C GLY A 403 -18.35 5.56 -2.30
N VAL A 404 -18.11 4.30 -2.66
CA VAL A 404 -18.18 3.15 -1.74
C VAL A 404 -17.04 3.16 -0.73
N VAL A 405 -15.79 3.25 -1.20
CA VAL A 405 -14.61 3.12 -0.32
C VAL A 405 -14.46 4.30 0.64
N LEU A 406 -14.94 5.50 0.26
CA LEU A 406 -14.92 6.66 1.15
C LEU A 406 -16.24 6.84 1.91
N LEU A 407 -17.36 6.27 1.46
CA LEU A 407 -18.67 6.38 2.12
C LEU A 407 -18.99 7.85 2.50
N SER A 408 -19.18 8.13 3.79
CA SER A 408 -19.49 9.47 4.32
C SER A 408 -18.33 10.47 4.17
N PHE A 409 -17.12 10.02 3.84
CA PHE A 409 -15.97 10.87 3.55
C PHE A 409 -15.96 11.40 2.10
N TYR A 410 -16.75 10.83 1.19
CA TYR A 410 -16.76 11.22 -0.22
C TYR A 410 -17.05 12.71 -0.46
N PRO A 411 -18.01 13.37 0.23
CA PRO A 411 -18.21 14.82 0.08
C PRO A 411 -16.99 15.65 0.50
N PHE A 412 -16.24 15.20 1.51
CA PHE A 412 -15.04 15.90 1.98
C PHE A 412 -13.88 15.74 0.99
N LEU A 413 -13.76 14.60 0.29
CA LEU A 413 -12.85 14.46 -0.84
C LEU A 413 -13.14 15.54 -1.89
N VAL A 414 -14.40 15.69 -2.31
CA VAL A 414 -14.80 16.68 -3.33
C VAL A 414 -14.45 18.10 -2.88
N VAL A 415 -14.76 18.46 -1.62
CA VAL A 415 -14.38 19.76 -1.05
C VAL A 415 -12.86 19.94 -1.03
N GLY A 416 -12.12 18.91 -0.63
CA GLY A 416 -10.66 18.91 -0.58
C GLY A 416 -10.02 19.17 -1.94
N VAL A 417 -10.44 18.42 -2.96
CA VAL A 417 -10.01 18.61 -4.36
C VAL A 417 -10.38 20.02 -4.85
N CYS A 418 -11.58 20.51 -4.56
CA CYS A 418 -12.00 21.86 -4.93
C CYS A 418 -11.12 22.95 -4.28
N VAL A 419 -10.75 22.79 -3.01
CA VAL A 419 -9.91 23.74 -2.28
C VAL A 419 -8.48 23.69 -2.80
N TRP A 420 -7.94 22.49 -3.02
CA TRP A 420 -6.64 22.26 -3.63
C TRP A 420 -6.53 22.89 -5.02
N TRP A 421 -7.52 22.67 -5.89
CA TRP A 421 -7.57 23.27 -7.23
C TRP A 421 -7.61 24.81 -7.18
N LYS A 422 -8.29 25.38 -6.17
CA LYS A 422 -8.29 26.84 -5.97
C LYS A 422 -6.95 27.36 -5.46
N ALA A 423 -6.26 26.61 -4.61
CA ALA A 423 -4.90 26.96 -4.18
C ALA A 423 -3.93 26.95 -5.37
N LEU A 424 -4.03 25.93 -6.24
CA LEU A 424 -3.26 25.79 -7.48
C LEU A 424 -3.50 26.97 -8.44
N ARG A 425 -4.77 27.28 -8.76
CA ARG A 425 -5.12 28.44 -9.61
C ARG A 425 -4.66 29.77 -9.03
N GLY A 426 -4.71 29.92 -7.71
CA GLY A 426 -4.17 31.09 -7.03
C GLY A 426 -2.65 31.23 -7.16
N SER A 427 -1.94 30.11 -7.34
CA SER A 427 -0.51 30.13 -7.65
C SER A 427 -0.24 30.49 -9.11
N LEU A 428 -1.00 29.91 -10.02
CA LEU A 428 -0.96 30.23 -11.45
C LEU A 428 -1.17 31.72 -11.71
N ARG A 429 -2.19 32.32 -11.08
CA ARG A 429 -2.51 33.76 -11.23
C ARG A 429 -1.35 34.66 -10.79
N ARG A 430 -0.59 34.30 -9.75
CA ARG A 430 0.58 35.07 -9.31
C ARG A 430 1.73 35.00 -10.30
N SER A 431 1.96 33.83 -10.91
CA SER A 431 2.95 33.69 -11.98
C SER A 431 2.55 34.48 -13.23
N LEU A 432 1.26 34.58 -13.54
CA LEU A 432 0.74 35.47 -14.59
C LEU A 432 1.02 36.94 -14.27
N GLU A 433 0.71 37.39 -13.05
CA GLU A 433 0.92 38.78 -12.62
C GLU A 433 2.41 39.18 -12.63
N SER A 434 3.36 38.26 -12.38
CA SER A 434 4.79 38.56 -12.49
C SER A 434 5.32 38.65 -13.93
N THR A 435 4.61 38.05 -14.89
CA THR A 435 5.05 37.98 -16.31
C THR A 435 4.27 38.98 -17.19
N GLY A 436 3.34 39.73 -16.59
CA GLY A 436 2.20 40.36 -17.24
C GLY A 436 2.42 41.72 -17.93
N ASN A 437 3.62 42.09 -18.36
CA ASN A 437 3.80 43.35 -19.12
C ASN A 437 3.71 43.20 -20.66
N ASP A 438 3.83 42.00 -21.23
CA ASP A 438 3.94 41.84 -22.71
C ASP A 438 2.83 41.02 -23.40
N GLU A 439 1.93 40.35 -22.66
CA GLU A 439 1.05 39.32 -23.25
C GLU A 439 -0.37 39.76 -23.67
N ASP A 440 -0.81 40.98 -23.32
CA ASP A 440 -2.19 41.42 -23.57
C ASP A 440 -2.51 41.65 -25.08
N LYS A 441 -1.52 41.52 -25.96
CA LYS A 441 -1.63 41.75 -27.41
C LYS A 441 -1.92 40.50 -28.27
N GLN A 442 -1.99 39.29 -27.71
CA GLN A 442 -2.13 38.06 -28.51
C GLN A 442 -3.59 37.66 -28.83
N PRO A 443 -3.85 36.92 -29.92
CA PRO A 443 -5.20 36.44 -30.28
C PRO A 443 -5.75 35.41 -29.29
N ALA A 444 -7.09 35.37 -29.12
CA ALA A 444 -7.76 34.62 -28.05
C ALA A 444 -7.44 33.11 -28.02
N HIS A 445 -7.33 32.45 -29.18
CA HIS A 445 -7.03 31.02 -29.26
C HIS A 445 -5.61 30.67 -28.76
N LEU A 446 -4.61 31.51 -29.04
CA LEU A 446 -3.26 31.38 -28.49
C LEU A 446 -3.27 31.55 -26.97
N ARG A 447 -4.07 32.49 -26.44
CA ARG A 447 -4.21 32.69 -24.98
C ARG A 447 -4.76 31.46 -24.27
N TYR A 448 -5.73 30.76 -24.85
CA TYR A 448 -6.26 29.51 -24.30
C TYR A 448 -5.19 28.40 -24.31
N GLY A 449 -4.43 28.26 -25.40
CA GLY A 449 -3.31 27.31 -25.49
C GLY A 449 -2.24 27.58 -24.43
N PHE A 450 -1.79 28.84 -24.29
CA PHE A 450 -0.82 29.24 -23.27
C PHE A 450 -1.35 29.03 -21.84
N ALA A 451 -2.64 29.26 -21.60
CA ALA A 451 -3.26 29.01 -20.29
C ALA A 451 -3.22 27.51 -19.93
N ILE A 452 -3.54 26.62 -20.88
CA ILE A 452 -3.47 25.16 -20.68
C ILE A 452 -2.02 24.72 -20.42
N LEU A 453 -1.07 25.18 -21.24
CA LEU A 453 0.36 24.89 -21.06
C LEU A 453 0.88 25.34 -19.69
N ARG A 454 0.45 26.51 -19.20
CA ARG A 454 0.81 26.98 -17.85
C ARG A 454 0.16 26.16 -16.73
N ILE A 455 -1.09 25.71 -16.90
CA ILE A 455 -1.73 24.80 -15.95
C ILE A 455 -0.95 23.50 -15.85
N ILE A 456 -0.62 22.90 -17.00
CA ILE A 456 0.18 21.68 -17.08
C ILE A 456 1.55 21.91 -16.43
N LYS A 457 2.23 23.01 -16.76
CA LYS A 457 3.50 23.37 -16.12
C LYS A 457 3.36 23.49 -14.60
N THR A 458 2.32 24.15 -14.10
CA THR A 458 2.12 24.33 -12.65
C THR A 458 1.81 23.01 -11.94
N LEU A 459 1.03 22.12 -12.56
CA LEU A 459 0.80 20.76 -12.06
C LEU A 459 2.08 19.94 -12.06
N MET A 460 2.90 20.07 -13.10
CA MET A 460 4.19 19.38 -13.25
C MET A 460 5.23 19.81 -12.22
N MET A 461 5.27 21.10 -11.87
CA MET A 461 6.21 21.62 -10.88
C MET A 461 5.88 21.22 -9.44
N ARG A 462 4.70 20.66 -9.18
CA ARG A 462 4.30 20.22 -7.85
C ARG A 462 4.15 18.70 -7.76
N ASP A 463 4.76 18.12 -6.74
CA ASP A 463 4.69 16.68 -6.46
C ASP A 463 3.27 16.18 -6.24
N ASP A 464 2.45 16.91 -5.48
CA ASP A 464 1.03 16.60 -5.26
C ASP A 464 0.20 16.72 -6.56
N GLY A 465 0.57 17.63 -7.47
CA GLY A 465 0.01 17.76 -8.81
C GLY A 465 0.38 16.59 -9.72
N ALA A 466 1.65 16.22 -9.79
CA ALA A 466 2.13 15.06 -10.53
C ALA A 466 1.47 13.76 -10.03
N THR A 467 1.36 13.60 -8.71
CA THR A 467 0.64 12.46 -8.11
C THR A 467 -0.84 12.46 -8.47
N ALA A 468 -1.54 13.60 -8.40
CA ALA A 468 -2.95 13.67 -8.76
C ALA A 468 -3.20 13.29 -10.23
N VAL A 469 -2.36 13.76 -11.16
CA VAL A 469 -2.44 13.39 -12.58
C VAL A 469 -2.18 11.90 -12.77
N ALA A 470 -1.12 11.37 -12.16
CA ALA A 470 -0.80 9.94 -12.23
C ALA A 470 -1.94 9.05 -11.68
N THR A 471 -2.56 9.43 -10.56
CA THR A 471 -3.73 8.72 -10.00
C THR A 471 -4.91 8.76 -10.96
N ILE A 472 -5.25 9.91 -11.54
CA ILE A 472 -6.36 10.02 -12.50
C ILE A 472 -6.09 9.17 -13.74
N CYS A 473 -4.88 9.24 -14.31
CA CYS A 473 -4.50 8.41 -15.46
C CYS A 473 -4.62 6.92 -15.16
N ALA A 474 -4.16 6.48 -13.99
CA ALA A 474 -4.27 5.09 -13.56
C ALA A 474 -5.74 4.65 -13.39
N LEU A 475 -6.59 5.47 -12.76
CA LEU A 475 -8.01 5.16 -12.58
C LEU A 475 -8.78 5.14 -13.91
N VAL A 476 -8.46 6.03 -14.85
CA VAL A 476 -9.06 6.03 -16.20
C VAL A 476 -8.67 4.77 -16.96
N LEU A 477 -7.40 4.36 -16.92
CA LEU A 477 -6.95 3.13 -17.58
C LEU A 477 -7.53 1.86 -16.90
N LEU A 478 -7.62 1.83 -15.58
CA LEU A 478 -8.31 0.75 -14.87
C LEU A 478 -9.81 0.71 -15.22
N SER A 479 -10.41 1.86 -15.53
CA SER A 479 -11.82 1.95 -15.91
C SER A 479 -12.13 1.34 -17.28
N THR A 480 -11.13 1.17 -18.15
CA THR A 480 -11.31 0.48 -19.44
C THR A 480 -11.33 -1.05 -19.31
N ALA A 481 -10.95 -1.60 -18.15
CA ALA A 481 -11.02 -3.05 -17.92
C ALA A 481 -12.48 -3.52 -17.83
N THR A 482 -12.79 -4.71 -18.37
CA THR A 482 -14.13 -5.32 -18.32
C THR A 482 -14.53 -5.64 -16.88
N HIS A 483 -13.65 -6.37 -16.17
CA HIS A 483 -13.81 -6.70 -14.75
C HIS A 483 -13.25 -5.61 -13.82
N LYS A 484 -13.98 -5.29 -12.74
CA LYS A 484 -13.63 -4.21 -11.79
C LYS A 484 -13.99 -4.57 -10.36
N GLU A 485 -13.10 -4.24 -9.43
CA GLU A 485 -13.26 -4.56 -8.00
C GLU A 485 -12.80 -3.41 -7.09
N TYR A 486 -13.46 -3.19 -5.95
CA TYR A 486 -13.13 -2.12 -5.00
C TYR A 486 -11.69 -2.16 -4.49
N ARG A 487 -11.10 -3.37 -4.33
CA ARG A 487 -9.72 -3.52 -3.83
C ARG A 487 -8.65 -2.93 -4.76
N PHE A 488 -8.97 -2.68 -6.04
CA PHE A 488 -8.04 -2.02 -6.97
C PHE A 488 -7.85 -0.53 -6.65
N MET A 489 -8.69 0.02 -5.78
CA MET A 489 -8.56 1.40 -5.30
C MET A 489 -7.63 1.57 -4.11
N VAL A 490 -7.34 0.49 -3.37
CA VAL A 490 -6.50 0.52 -2.16
C VAL A 490 -5.15 1.24 -2.36
N PRO A 491 -4.42 1.04 -3.49
CA PRO A 491 -3.15 1.73 -3.73
C PRO A 491 -3.26 3.25 -3.85
N PHE A 492 -4.46 3.77 -4.13
CA PHE A 492 -4.75 5.19 -4.32
C PHE A 492 -5.45 5.82 -3.10
N LEU A 493 -5.91 5.02 -2.14
CA LEU A 493 -6.61 5.51 -0.95
C LEU A 493 -5.77 6.49 -0.12
N PRO A 494 -4.46 6.27 0.14
CA PRO A 494 -3.64 7.24 0.85
C PRO A 494 -3.72 8.65 0.26
N GLN A 495 -3.63 8.77 -1.06
CA GLN A 495 -3.69 10.04 -1.79
C GLN A 495 -5.10 10.64 -1.70
N LEU A 496 -6.15 9.83 -1.88
CA LEU A 496 -7.53 10.27 -1.73
C LEU A 496 -7.83 10.75 -0.30
N LEU A 497 -7.26 10.10 0.72
CA LEU A 497 -7.44 10.49 2.12
C LEU A 497 -6.65 11.75 2.48
N ILE A 498 -5.54 12.04 1.81
CA ILE A 498 -4.89 13.36 1.92
C ILE A 498 -5.83 14.47 1.46
N PHE A 499 -6.46 14.32 0.28
CA PHE A 499 -7.45 15.28 -0.19
C PHE A 499 -8.69 15.34 0.71
N THR A 500 -9.15 14.20 1.20
CA THR A 500 -10.25 14.13 2.19
C THR A 500 -9.91 14.91 3.45
N GLY A 501 -8.68 14.75 3.97
CA GLY A 501 -8.18 15.51 5.12
C GLY A 501 -8.12 17.02 4.88
N ILE A 502 -7.80 17.46 3.66
CA ILE A 502 -7.91 18.88 3.25
C ILE A 502 -9.37 19.36 3.34
N GLY A 503 -10.33 18.53 2.93
CA GLY A 503 -11.76 18.81 3.03
C GLY A 503 -12.24 18.94 4.48
N VAL A 504 -11.89 17.98 5.32
CA VAL A 504 -12.21 17.99 6.77
C VAL A 504 -11.57 19.20 7.45
N ALA A 505 -10.29 19.47 7.16
CA ALA A 505 -9.59 20.64 7.69
C ALA A 505 -10.26 21.96 7.24
N THR A 506 -10.75 22.02 6.00
CA THR A 506 -11.50 23.17 5.48
C THR A 506 -12.79 23.40 6.25
N ALA A 507 -13.52 22.33 6.58
CA ALA A 507 -14.75 22.41 7.36
C ALA A 507 -14.52 22.90 8.80
N ILE A 508 -13.35 22.62 9.40
CA ILE A 508 -13.06 22.98 10.80
C ILE A 508 -12.30 24.30 10.94
N LYS A 509 -11.18 24.45 10.23
CA LYS A 509 -10.25 25.59 10.34
C LYS A 509 -10.57 26.70 9.34
N GLY A 510 -11.42 26.43 8.35
CA GLY A 510 -11.86 27.39 7.36
C GLY A 510 -10.97 27.44 6.12
N ARG A 511 -11.60 27.74 4.98
CA ARG A 511 -10.97 27.69 3.66
C ARG A 511 -9.74 28.58 3.49
N SER A 512 -9.74 29.78 4.07
CA SER A 512 -8.64 30.72 3.90
C SER A 512 -7.34 30.23 4.54
N VAL A 513 -7.42 29.66 5.75
CA VAL A 513 -6.28 29.11 6.48
C VAL A 513 -5.70 27.91 5.75
N VAL A 514 -6.57 27.02 5.26
CA VAL A 514 -6.15 25.83 4.51
C VAL A 514 -5.48 26.21 3.20
N ILE A 515 -6.06 27.12 2.40
CA ILE A 515 -5.44 27.60 1.15
C ILE A 515 -4.08 28.23 1.43
N GLN A 516 -3.93 28.99 2.52
CA GLN A 516 -2.64 29.57 2.91
C GLN A 516 -1.59 28.47 3.17
N GLN A 517 -1.95 27.40 3.88
CA GLN A 517 -1.02 26.29 4.11
C GLN A 517 -0.68 25.53 2.82
N LEU A 518 -1.67 25.27 1.93
CA LEU A 518 -1.43 24.62 0.64
C LEU A 518 -0.53 25.45 -0.30
N GLN A 519 -0.59 26.78 -0.16
CA GLN A 519 0.24 27.74 -0.90
C GLN A 519 1.62 27.94 -0.27
N ALA A 520 1.78 27.68 1.02
CA ALA A 520 3.06 27.67 1.74
C ALA A 520 3.85 26.35 1.58
N SER A 521 3.37 25.47 0.69
CA SER A 521 4.10 24.27 0.30
C SER A 521 5.48 24.64 -0.25
N PRO A 522 6.56 23.93 0.13
CA PRO A 522 7.93 24.15 -0.36
C PRO A 522 8.08 23.78 -1.85
N LEU A 523 6.98 23.49 -2.53
CA LEU A 523 6.88 23.20 -3.95
C LEU A 523 6.46 24.45 -4.74
N LEU A 524 6.40 25.62 -4.09
CA LEU A 524 6.03 26.90 -4.68
C LEU A 524 7.08 27.96 -4.39
N ASP A 525 7.67 28.55 -5.43
CA ASP A 525 8.49 29.75 -5.31
C ASP A 525 7.63 30.96 -4.92
N GLY A 526 7.95 31.57 -3.78
CA GLY A 526 7.45 32.88 -3.38
C GLY A 526 7.19 33.01 -1.88
N ASP A 527 7.97 33.86 -1.21
CA ASP A 527 7.71 34.32 0.15
C ASP A 527 6.32 34.98 0.21
N THR A 528 5.39 34.33 0.92
CA THR A 528 4.00 34.81 1.05
C THR A 528 3.72 35.29 2.46
N HIS A 529 4.05 36.55 2.74
CA HIS A 529 3.45 37.26 3.86
C HIS A 529 2.03 37.71 3.48
N ARG A 530 1.02 36.86 3.72
CA ARG A 530 -0.38 37.31 3.78
C ARG A 530 -0.77 37.71 5.20
N PRO A 531 -1.61 38.76 5.38
CA PRO A 531 -2.14 39.12 6.68
C PRO A 531 -2.97 37.97 7.28
N ALA A 532 -2.94 37.84 8.61
CA ALA A 532 -3.66 36.81 9.34
C ALA A 532 -5.14 36.78 8.93
N SER A 533 -5.60 35.63 8.42
CA SER A 533 -7.01 35.47 8.06
C SER A 533 -7.92 35.59 9.30
N LYS A 534 -9.14 36.11 9.12
CA LYS A 534 -10.14 36.18 10.20
C LYS A 534 -10.37 34.79 10.79
N ARG A 535 -10.50 34.70 12.11
CA ARG A 535 -10.74 33.45 12.84
C ARG A 535 -12.06 32.82 12.36
N TYR A 536 -11.97 31.72 11.63
CA TYR A 536 -13.13 30.95 11.18
C TYR A 536 -13.72 30.16 12.36
N ARG A 537 -15.05 30.10 12.43
CA ARG A 537 -15.78 29.29 13.43
C ARG A 537 -16.83 28.44 12.71
N ALA A 538 -16.61 27.13 12.65
CA ALA A 538 -17.57 26.20 12.09
C ALA A 538 -18.91 26.25 12.83
N SER A 539 -20.03 26.20 12.08
CA SER A 539 -21.38 26.18 12.64
C SER A 539 -21.64 24.90 13.43
N ARG A 540 -22.61 24.93 14.35
CA ARG A 540 -22.99 23.74 15.13
C ARG A 540 -23.47 22.60 14.23
N LEU A 541 -24.27 22.92 13.20
CA LEU A 541 -24.76 21.95 12.21
C LEU A 541 -23.62 21.29 11.43
N LEU A 542 -22.60 22.06 10.99
CA LEU A 542 -21.46 21.50 10.28
C LEU A 542 -20.63 20.55 11.16
N LYS A 543 -20.45 20.90 12.44
CA LYS A 543 -19.77 20.02 13.41
C LYS A 543 -20.57 18.74 13.69
N LEU A 544 -21.89 18.85 13.81
CA LEU A 544 -22.78 17.70 14.00
C LEU A 544 -22.74 16.78 12.77
N GLY A 545 -22.85 17.34 11.57
CA GLY A 545 -22.76 16.59 10.32
C GLY A 545 -21.39 15.91 10.14
N LEU A 546 -20.30 16.58 10.52
CA LEU A 546 -18.97 15.97 10.56
C LEU A 546 -18.92 14.80 11.56
N GLY A 547 -19.43 14.99 12.77
CA GLY A 547 -19.52 13.92 13.77
C GLY A 547 -20.29 12.71 13.26
N LEU A 548 -21.46 12.94 12.64
CA LEU A 548 -22.26 11.87 12.03
C LEU A 548 -21.50 11.16 10.90
N ALA A 549 -20.75 11.89 10.08
CA ALA A 549 -19.93 11.28 9.02
C ALA A 549 -18.91 10.30 9.61
N PHE A 550 -18.20 10.66 10.69
CA PHE A 550 -17.28 9.75 11.38
C PHE A 550 -18.00 8.57 12.04
N VAL A 551 -19.18 8.77 12.64
CA VAL A 551 -19.98 7.68 13.23
C VAL A 551 -20.37 6.66 12.15
N LEU A 552 -20.80 7.11 10.97
CA LEU A 552 -21.13 6.20 9.86
C LEU A 552 -19.94 5.37 9.40
N GLN A 553 -18.72 5.93 9.41
CA GLN A 553 -17.52 5.16 9.12
C GLN A 553 -17.28 4.05 10.16
N ILE A 554 -17.44 4.37 11.45
CA ILE A 554 -17.25 3.41 12.53
C ILE A 554 -18.28 2.28 12.42
N VAL A 555 -19.55 2.61 12.19
CA VAL A 555 -20.62 1.62 12.01
C VAL A 555 -20.32 0.69 10.83
N ALA A 556 -19.90 1.24 9.68
CA ALA A 556 -19.51 0.45 8.52
C ALA A 556 -18.27 -0.43 8.81
N ALA A 557 -17.26 0.12 9.49
CA ALA A 557 -16.06 -0.61 9.89
C ALA A 557 -16.39 -1.79 10.81
N VAL A 558 -17.29 -1.59 11.78
CA VAL A 558 -17.72 -2.62 12.72
C VAL A 558 -18.57 -3.68 12.01
N PHE A 559 -19.56 -3.26 11.21
CA PHE A 559 -20.42 -4.20 10.49
C PHE A 559 -19.61 -5.08 9.53
N CYS A 560 -18.80 -4.47 8.66
CA CYS A 560 -18.00 -5.20 7.68
C CYS A 560 -16.83 -5.97 8.32
N GLY A 561 -16.22 -5.44 9.38
CA GLY A 561 -15.06 -6.06 10.02
C GLY A 561 -15.39 -7.26 10.91
N PHE A 562 -16.58 -7.31 11.51
CA PHE A 562 -16.91 -8.32 12.52
C PHE A 562 -18.10 -9.21 12.17
N PHE A 563 -19.05 -8.74 11.35
CA PHE A 563 -20.33 -9.43 11.13
C PHE A 563 -20.55 -9.88 9.69
N HIS A 564 -20.32 -9.01 8.70
CA HIS A 564 -20.51 -9.39 7.29
C HIS A 564 -19.35 -10.28 6.81
N GLN A 565 -19.67 -11.37 6.12
CA GLN A 565 -18.75 -12.42 5.64
C GLN A 565 -17.93 -13.08 6.76
N MET A 566 -18.52 -13.31 7.94
CA MET A 566 -17.86 -13.90 9.10
C MET A 566 -17.84 -15.44 9.12
N GLY A 567 -18.57 -16.08 8.21
CA GLY A 567 -18.80 -17.52 8.23
C GLY A 567 -17.54 -18.31 7.96
N ALA A 568 -16.72 -17.84 7.01
CA ALA A 568 -15.43 -18.45 6.67
C ALA A 568 -14.51 -18.65 7.88
N SER A 569 -14.35 -17.62 8.73
CA SER A 569 -13.51 -17.68 9.94
C SER A 569 -14.01 -18.74 10.93
N ARG A 570 -15.33 -18.79 11.16
CA ARG A 570 -15.95 -19.75 12.08
C ARG A 570 -15.91 -21.19 11.57
N VAL A 571 -16.13 -21.39 10.27
CA VAL A 571 -16.00 -22.71 9.64
C VAL A 571 -14.58 -23.22 9.77
N VAL A 572 -13.58 -22.40 9.44
CA VAL A 572 -12.16 -22.79 9.57
C VAL A 572 -11.79 -23.15 11.02
N ALA A 573 -12.25 -22.39 12.01
CA ALA A 573 -12.02 -22.72 13.43
C ALA A 573 -12.59 -24.10 13.80
N HIS A 574 -13.76 -24.46 13.26
CA HIS A 574 -14.32 -25.80 13.41
C HIS A 574 -13.47 -26.86 12.69
N LEU A 575 -13.02 -26.60 11.46
CA LEU A 575 -12.18 -27.52 10.68
C LEU A 575 -10.84 -27.82 11.36
N GLN A 576 -10.23 -26.85 12.04
CA GLN A 576 -9.00 -27.06 12.81
C GLN A 576 -9.17 -28.09 13.95
N SER A 577 -10.39 -28.24 14.47
CA SER A 577 -10.71 -29.16 15.58
C SER A 577 -11.05 -30.58 15.13
N LEU A 578 -11.20 -30.82 13.81
CA LEU A 578 -11.58 -32.13 13.28
C LEU A 578 -10.47 -33.18 13.47
N PRO A 579 -10.83 -34.47 13.59
CA PRO A 579 -9.86 -35.56 13.65
C PRO A 579 -9.14 -35.73 12.30
N GLU A 580 -7.93 -36.31 12.32
CA GLU A 580 -7.12 -36.50 11.09
C GLU A 580 -7.75 -37.44 10.06
N ALA A 581 -8.68 -38.30 10.50
CA ALA A 581 -9.45 -39.18 9.62
C ALA A 581 -10.61 -38.47 8.89
N ALA A 582 -10.88 -37.20 9.20
CA ALA A 582 -11.95 -36.45 8.57
C ALA A 582 -11.58 -36.08 7.12
N SER A 583 -12.58 -36.16 6.24
CA SER A 583 -12.57 -35.60 4.88
C SER A 583 -13.71 -34.58 4.72
N VAL A 584 -13.41 -33.46 4.07
CA VAL A 584 -14.30 -32.29 3.98
C VAL A 584 -14.55 -31.94 2.52
N PHE A 585 -15.80 -31.66 2.18
CA PHE A 585 -16.15 -31.21 0.84
C PHE A 585 -17.03 -29.94 0.91
N PHE A 586 -16.64 -28.92 0.14
CA PHE A 586 -17.33 -27.63 0.07
C PHE A 586 -18.20 -27.56 -1.20
N LEU A 587 -19.50 -27.31 -1.02
CA LEU A 587 -20.45 -26.96 -2.08
C LEU A 587 -20.82 -25.47 -2.00
N THR A 588 -19.83 -24.64 -1.70
CA THR A 588 -19.96 -23.18 -1.56
C THR A 588 -19.59 -22.49 -2.88
N SER A 589 -19.58 -21.15 -2.87
CA SER A 589 -18.96 -20.38 -3.93
C SER A 589 -17.45 -20.65 -3.96
N CYS A 590 -16.84 -20.39 -5.11
CA CYS A 590 -15.51 -20.90 -5.38
C CYS A 590 -14.50 -20.07 -4.62
N HIS A 591 -13.54 -20.73 -3.98
CA HIS A 591 -12.50 -20.05 -3.22
C HIS A 591 -13.05 -19.14 -2.10
N GLU A 592 -14.32 -19.32 -1.71
CA GLU A 592 -15.02 -18.50 -0.72
C GLU A 592 -14.40 -18.65 0.68
N LEU A 593 -13.97 -19.86 1.03
CA LEU A 593 -13.35 -20.18 2.30
C LEU A 593 -11.82 -20.26 2.17
N PRO A 594 -11.06 -19.81 3.18
CA PRO A 594 -9.66 -20.18 3.33
C PRO A 594 -9.51 -21.69 3.46
N PHE A 595 -8.39 -22.21 2.98
CA PHE A 595 -8.15 -23.63 2.80
C PHE A 595 -7.00 -24.09 3.71
N TYR A 596 -5.95 -24.72 3.17
CA TYR A 596 -4.87 -25.26 4.00
C TYR A 596 -4.01 -24.18 4.66
N SER A 597 -3.93 -22.96 4.13
CA SER A 597 -3.20 -21.87 4.79
C SER A 597 -3.81 -21.43 6.12
N HIS A 598 -5.06 -21.79 6.39
CA HIS A 598 -5.70 -21.51 7.68
C HIS A 598 -6.04 -22.77 8.46
N VAL A 599 -6.42 -23.87 7.81
CA VAL A 599 -6.68 -25.14 8.49
C VAL A 599 -5.37 -25.76 8.97
N HIS A 600 -4.31 -25.70 8.15
CA HIS A 600 -2.97 -26.25 8.42
C HIS A 600 -2.99 -27.67 9.03
N ARG A 601 -3.83 -28.54 8.48
CA ARG A 601 -3.91 -29.97 8.82
C ARG A 601 -3.93 -30.81 7.56
N ARG A 602 -3.41 -32.04 7.63
CA ARG A 602 -3.40 -33.00 6.53
C ARG A 602 -4.72 -33.79 6.43
N ILE A 603 -5.84 -33.08 6.45
CA ILE A 603 -7.17 -33.65 6.21
C ILE A 603 -7.54 -33.47 4.74
N PRO A 604 -8.07 -34.49 4.03
CA PRO A 604 -8.50 -34.33 2.65
C PRO A 604 -9.64 -33.32 2.54
N MET A 605 -9.41 -32.24 1.80
CA MET A 605 -10.40 -31.20 1.55
C MET A 605 -10.56 -30.96 0.05
N GLY A 606 -11.75 -30.56 -0.39
CA GLY A 606 -11.86 -29.81 -1.63
C GLY A 606 -13.26 -29.35 -2.01
N PHE A 607 -13.39 -28.77 -3.21
CA PHE A 607 -14.51 -27.95 -3.62
C PHE A 607 -14.74 -27.99 -5.14
N LEU A 608 -15.91 -27.58 -5.60
CA LEU A 608 -16.22 -27.52 -7.04
C LEU A 608 -15.33 -26.50 -7.76
N ASP A 609 -14.52 -26.95 -8.72
CA ASP A 609 -13.61 -26.08 -9.47
C ASP A 609 -14.38 -25.12 -10.39
N CYS A 610 -13.92 -23.86 -10.40
CA CYS A 610 -14.50 -22.75 -11.15
C CYS A 610 -13.52 -22.14 -12.15
N SER A 611 -12.51 -22.88 -12.59
CA SER A 611 -11.55 -22.38 -13.58
C SER A 611 -12.31 -21.90 -14.84
N PRO A 612 -11.87 -20.80 -15.47
CA PRO A 612 -12.49 -20.32 -16.69
C PRO A 612 -12.22 -21.30 -17.83
N ARG A 613 -13.21 -21.58 -18.66
CA ARG A 613 -13.00 -22.22 -19.96
C ARG A 613 -12.72 -21.14 -21.00
N VAL A 614 -11.61 -21.29 -21.70
CA VAL A 614 -11.13 -20.30 -22.70
C VAL A 614 -11.58 -20.68 -24.13
N ASP A 615 -12.18 -21.86 -24.34
CA ASP A 615 -12.80 -22.28 -25.61
C ASP A 615 -14.27 -22.71 -25.41
N ASP A 616 -15.18 -22.09 -26.17
CA ASP A 616 -16.65 -22.26 -26.06
C ASP A 616 -17.21 -23.57 -26.64
N ALA A 617 -16.40 -24.33 -27.38
CA ALA A 617 -16.93 -25.27 -28.37
C ALA A 617 -17.53 -26.61 -27.84
N LEU A 618 -17.30 -27.01 -26.58
CA LEU A 618 -17.66 -28.36 -26.13
C LEU A 618 -18.42 -28.45 -24.79
N LEU A 619 -18.21 -27.54 -23.83
CA LEU A 619 -19.05 -27.40 -22.61
C LEU A 619 -18.89 -25.96 -22.09
N PRO A 620 -19.95 -25.12 -22.01
CA PRO A 620 -19.81 -23.69 -21.69
C PRO A 620 -19.61 -23.41 -20.19
N MET A 621 -19.91 -24.37 -19.32
CA MET A 621 -19.90 -24.17 -17.86
C MET A 621 -18.83 -25.02 -17.16
N ASN A 622 -18.19 -24.44 -16.13
CA ASN A 622 -17.31 -25.15 -15.19
C ASN A 622 -18.13 -26.02 -14.20
N TRP A 623 -17.44 -26.79 -13.34
CA TRP A 623 -18.10 -27.72 -12.42
C TRP A 623 -19.03 -27.03 -11.43
N GLN A 624 -18.61 -25.89 -10.89
CA GLN A 624 -19.44 -25.11 -9.98
C GLN A 624 -20.69 -24.59 -10.68
N GLN A 625 -20.54 -23.94 -11.83
CA GLN A 625 -21.66 -23.38 -12.59
C GLN A 625 -22.67 -24.47 -12.93
N ARG A 626 -22.23 -25.64 -13.41
CA ARG A 626 -23.14 -26.77 -13.71
C ARG A 626 -23.97 -27.20 -12.52
N PHE A 627 -23.35 -27.28 -11.34
CA PHE A 627 -24.05 -27.66 -10.12
C PHE A 627 -25.04 -26.58 -9.66
N TRP A 628 -24.63 -25.31 -9.72
CA TRP A 628 -25.43 -24.20 -9.21
C TRP A 628 -26.57 -23.77 -10.15
N THR A 629 -26.40 -23.90 -11.47
CA THR A 629 -27.44 -23.56 -12.46
C THR A 629 -28.43 -24.70 -12.71
N GLY A 630 -28.09 -25.94 -12.33
CA GLY A 630 -28.98 -27.08 -12.50
C GLY A 630 -30.26 -26.99 -11.66
N ASN A 631 -31.26 -27.79 -11.99
CA ASN A 631 -32.43 -27.99 -11.12
C ASN A 631 -32.12 -28.97 -9.97
N LYS A 632 -33.09 -29.26 -9.10
CA LYS A 632 -32.93 -30.17 -7.95
C LYS A 632 -32.46 -31.56 -8.43
N GLU A 633 -33.11 -32.13 -9.44
CA GLU A 633 -32.83 -33.47 -9.95
C GLU A 633 -31.42 -33.56 -10.55
N GLU A 634 -31.01 -32.55 -11.32
CA GLU A 634 -29.68 -32.43 -11.91
C GLU A 634 -28.60 -32.29 -10.85
N ARG A 635 -28.85 -31.49 -9.79
CA ARG A 635 -27.94 -31.35 -8.64
C ARG A 635 -27.74 -32.68 -7.92
N ILE A 636 -28.81 -33.42 -7.67
CA ILE A 636 -28.73 -34.73 -7.01
C ILE A 636 -28.00 -35.74 -7.90
N ALA A 637 -28.35 -35.81 -9.19
CA ALA A 637 -27.67 -36.68 -10.15
C ALA A 637 -26.17 -36.36 -10.25
N PHE A 638 -25.81 -35.07 -10.22
CA PHE A 638 -24.44 -34.61 -10.16
C PHE A 638 -23.72 -35.14 -8.92
N LEU A 639 -24.31 -34.96 -7.72
CA LEU A 639 -23.73 -35.46 -6.48
C LEU A 639 -23.64 -36.98 -6.42
N ASP A 640 -24.61 -37.70 -6.98
CA ASP A 640 -24.56 -39.17 -7.05
C ASP A 640 -23.46 -39.66 -8.00
N SER A 641 -23.21 -38.93 -9.10
CA SER A 641 -22.08 -39.21 -10.00
C SER A 641 -20.73 -38.93 -9.34
N LEU A 642 -20.70 -37.90 -8.47
CA LEU A 642 -19.51 -37.47 -7.76
C LEU A 642 -19.23 -38.33 -6.52
N PHE A 643 -20.26 -38.83 -5.84
CA PHE A 643 -20.17 -39.62 -4.63
C PHE A 643 -21.04 -40.89 -4.73
N PRO A 644 -20.60 -41.89 -5.50
CA PRO A 644 -21.37 -43.12 -5.69
C PRO A 644 -21.57 -43.87 -4.35
N ARG A 645 -22.69 -44.60 -4.24
CA ARG A 645 -23.02 -45.39 -3.02
C ARG A 645 -22.03 -46.53 -2.77
N LEU A 646 -21.52 -47.13 -3.84
CA LEU A 646 -20.53 -48.20 -3.83
C LEU A 646 -19.23 -47.65 -4.42
N PRO A 647 -18.07 -47.88 -3.78
CA PRO A 647 -16.79 -47.52 -4.37
C PRO A 647 -16.63 -48.30 -5.67
N THR A 648 -16.63 -47.61 -6.81
CA THR A 648 -16.27 -48.21 -8.09
C THR A 648 -14.80 -48.62 -8.02
N GLN A 649 -14.50 -49.91 -8.24
CA GLN A 649 -13.13 -50.40 -8.41
C GLN A 649 -12.55 -49.76 -9.67
N PHE A 650 -11.85 -48.65 -9.51
CA PHE A 650 -11.03 -48.11 -10.58
C PHE A 650 -9.71 -48.89 -10.63
N PRO A 651 -9.23 -49.29 -11.82
CA PRO A 651 -7.97 -50.00 -11.93
C PRO A 651 -6.83 -49.13 -11.38
N ASP A 652 -6.13 -49.63 -10.36
CA ASP A 652 -4.84 -49.12 -9.88
C ASP A 652 -3.82 -49.20 -11.04
N LYS A 653 -3.84 -48.22 -11.92
CA LYS A 653 -2.72 -47.98 -12.85
C LYS A 653 -1.89 -46.84 -12.30
N ARG A 654 -1.12 -47.13 -11.24
CA ARG A 654 0.14 -46.42 -11.00
C ARG A 654 1.03 -46.69 -12.20
N THR A 655 1.00 -45.81 -13.20
CA THR A 655 2.02 -45.82 -14.24
C THR A 655 3.27 -45.18 -13.65
N ASP A 656 4.33 -45.97 -13.48
CA ASP A 656 5.69 -45.57 -13.12
C ASP A 656 6.38 -44.68 -14.19
N LYS A 657 5.64 -43.72 -14.76
CA LYS A 657 6.24 -42.67 -15.58
C LYS A 657 6.51 -41.49 -14.67
N LYS A 658 7.79 -41.30 -14.34
CA LYS A 658 8.29 -40.02 -13.82
C LYS A 658 7.79 -38.91 -14.73
N SER A 659 6.86 -38.10 -14.24
CA SER A 659 6.45 -36.88 -14.92
C SER A 659 7.69 -35.99 -15.04
N SER A 660 7.97 -35.48 -16.24
CA SER A 660 9.05 -34.53 -16.48
C SER A 660 8.61 -33.08 -16.26
N ASP A 661 7.47 -32.86 -15.60
CA ASP A 661 7.02 -31.52 -15.25
C ASP A 661 7.82 -30.95 -14.07
N ALA A 662 7.92 -29.62 -14.02
CA ALA A 662 8.68 -28.88 -13.01
C ALA A 662 8.17 -29.05 -11.57
N TYR A 663 7.05 -29.77 -11.37
CA TYR A 663 6.42 -30.03 -10.06
C TYR A 663 6.48 -31.51 -9.66
N SER A 664 7.06 -32.38 -10.50
CA SER A 664 7.24 -33.81 -10.25
C SER A 664 7.99 -34.13 -8.95
N HIS A 665 8.96 -33.29 -8.58
CA HIS A 665 9.67 -33.40 -7.31
C HIS A 665 8.81 -33.03 -6.09
N VAL A 666 7.81 -32.14 -6.25
CA VAL A 666 6.83 -31.86 -5.19
C VAL A 666 5.85 -33.03 -5.06
N ALA A 667 5.48 -33.65 -6.18
CA ALA A 667 4.65 -34.85 -6.19
C ALA A 667 5.31 -36.02 -5.43
N GLU A 668 6.64 -36.17 -5.54
CA GLU A 668 7.44 -37.23 -4.91
C GLU A 668 7.42 -37.17 -3.36
N TYR A 669 7.20 -35.99 -2.77
CA TYR A 669 7.09 -35.76 -1.32
C TYR A 669 5.69 -35.36 -0.85
N SER A 670 4.72 -35.25 -1.78
CA SER A 670 3.35 -34.86 -1.50
C SER A 670 2.52 -36.04 -0.96
N ASP A 671 1.70 -35.82 0.07
CA ASP A 671 0.66 -36.80 0.41
C ASP A 671 -0.45 -36.71 -0.66
N PRO A 672 -0.67 -37.75 -1.48
CA PRO A 672 -1.66 -37.74 -2.57
C PRO A 672 -3.08 -37.45 -2.07
N ARG A 673 -3.37 -37.70 -0.79
CA ARG A 673 -4.69 -37.41 -0.17
C ARG A 673 -4.93 -35.92 0.07
N THR A 674 -3.87 -35.11 0.08
CA THR A 674 -3.94 -33.67 0.41
C THR A 674 -3.65 -32.76 -0.78
N ASN A 675 -3.13 -33.31 -1.89
CA ASN A 675 -2.46 -32.53 -2.93
C ASN A 675 -3.03 -32.61 -4.34
N SER A 676 -4.07 -33.41 -4.59
CA SER A 676 -4.67 -33.42 -5.91
C SER A 676 -6.15 -33.74 -5.85
N TRP A 677 -6.95 -32.67 -5.80
CA TRP A 677 -8.39 -32.72 -6.17
C TRP A 677 -8.62 -33.39 -7.54
N PHE A 678 -7.60 -33.32 -8.40
CA PHE A 678 -7.59 -33.87 -9.75
C PHE A 678 -6.73 -35.13 -9.88
N GLY A 679 -6.13 -35.65 -8.80
CA GLY A 679 -5.37 -36.90 -8.86
C GLY A 679 -4.29 -37.00 -9.94
N ASP A 680 -4.28 -38.16 -10.60
CA ASP A 680 -3.44 -38.49 -11.75
C ASP A 680 -3.87 -37.74 -13.03
N ALA A 681 -5.01 -37.04 -13.06
CA ALA A 681 -5.42 -36.23 -14.21
C ALA A 681 -4.38 -35.16 -14.55
N LYS A 682 -3.68 -34.66 -13.53
CA LYS A 682 -2.61 -33.67 -13.71
C LYS A 682 -1.45 -34.22 -14.52
N SER A 683 -1.14 -35.52 -14.41
CA SER A 683 -0.07 -36.15 -15.22
C SER A 683 -0.45 -36.30 -16.70
N GLN A 684 -1.74 -36.12 -17.05
CA GLN A 684 -2.23 -36.10 -18.42
C GLN A 684 -2.24 -34.68 -19.03
N GLN A 685 -1.80 -33.67 -18.27
CA GLN A 685 -1.68 -32.30 -18.76
C GLN A 685 -0.61 -32.23 -19.86
N HIS A 686 -1.05 -32.05 -21.10
CA HIS A 686 -0.13 -31.64 -22.16
C HIS A 686 0.14 -30.15 -22.02
N ILE A 687 1.41 -29.77 -21.87
CA ILE A 687 1.84 -28.36 -21.94
C ILE A 687 1.53 -27.86 -23.34
N SER A 688 0.37 -27.23 -23.49
CA SER A 688 -0.07 -26.60 -24.72
C SER A 688 0.19 -25.10 -24.64
N THR A 689 0.59 -24.50 -25.76
CA THR A 689 0.65 -23.05 -25.91
C THR A 689 -0.74 -22.41 -26.01
N ASN A 690 -1.79 -23.21 -26.20
CA ASN A 690 -3.18 -22.76 -26.11
C ASN A 690 -3.68 -22.89 -24.65
N PRO A 691 -3.99 -21.78 -23.96
CA PRO A 691 -4.50 -21.79 -22.59
C PRO A 691 -5.77 -22.64 -22.41
N ALA A 692 -6.65 -22.67 -23.40
CA ALA A 692 -7.90 -23.42 -23.35
C ALA A 692 -7.67 -24.94 -23.27
N LYS A 693 -6.71 -25.44 -24.05
CA LYS A 693 -6.30 -26.85 -24.00
C LYS A 693 -5.56 -27.18 -22.71
N CYS A 694 -4.89 -26.21 -22.10
CA CYS A 694 -4.16 -26.47 -20.87
C CYS A 694 -5.09 -26.76 -19.68
N LEU A 695 -6.19 -26.03 -19.53
CA LEU A 695 -7.12 -26.23 -18.41
C LEU A 695 -8.08 -27.39 -18.62
N GLU A 696 -8.04 -28.05 -19.77
CA GLU A 696 -9.01 -29.07 -20.16
C GLU A 696 -9.09 -30.25 -19.17
N TYR A 697 -7.97 -30.66 -18.57
CA TYR A 697 -7.94 -31.74 -17.58
C TYR A 697 -8.78 -31.43 -16.34
N ARG A 698 -8.85 -30.15 -15.92
CA ARG A 698 -9.67 -29.70 -14.78
C ARG A 698 -11.17 -29.89 -15.02
N PHE A 699 -11.59 -30.07 -16.28
CA PHE A 699 -12.99 -30.24 -16.68
C PHE A 699 -13.33 -31.62 -17.27
N ARG A 700 -12.34 -32.39 -17.73
CA ARG A 700 -12.57 -33.69 -18.39
C ARG A 700 -12.52 -34.87 -17.43
N VAL A 701 -11.65 -34.82 -16.42
CA VAL A 701 -11.54 -35.92 -15.47
C VAL A 701 -12.57 -35.68 -14.36
N PRO A 702 -13.47 -36.64 -14.09
CA PRO A 702 -14.34 -36.54 -12.93
C PRO A 702 -13.44 -36.35 -11.71
N LEU A 703 -13.73 -35.30 -10.94
CA LEU A 703 -13.06 -35.00 -9.67
C LEU A 703 -12.83 -36.32 -8.94
N GLU A 704 -11.62 -36.60 -8.45
CA GLU A 704 -11.30 -37.89 -7.79
C GLU A 704 -11.93 -38.03 -6.40
N ALA A 705 -13.17 -37.54 -6.23
CA ALA A 705 -14.02 -37.88 -5.12
C ALA A 705 -14.49 -39.34 -5.26
N ARG A 706 -13.61 -40.28 -4.97
CA ARG A 706 -13.93 -41.72 -5.03
C ARG A 706 -14.56 -42.23 -3.72
N GLU A 707 -14.56 -41.40 -2.68
CA GLU A 707 -15.12 -41.70 -1.37
C GLU A 707 -16.06 -40.60 -0.91
N MET A 708 -17.16 -40.99 -0.25
CA MET A 708 -18.06 -40.02 0.37
C MET A 708 -17.34 -39.24 1.48
N PRO A 709 -17.46 -37.90 1.51
CA PRO A 709 -16.83 -37.10 2.54
C PRO A 709 -17.41 -37.41 3.92
N THR A 710 -16.64 -37.16 4.97
CA THR A 710 -17.17 -37.19 6.34
C THR A 710 -17.96 -35.93 6.65
N HIS A 711 -17.55 -34.79 6.09
CA HIS A 711 -18.16 -33.49 6.35
C HIS A 711 -18.52 -32.80 5.04
N LEU A 712 -19.74 -32.26 4.97
CA LEU A 712 -20.23 -31.43 3.87
C LEU A 712 -20.53 -30.02 4.37
N ILE A 713 -20.06 -29.03 3.62
CA ILE A 713 -20.27 -27.61 3.94
C ILE A 713 -20.92 -26.93 2.75
N PHE A 714 -22.07 -26.29 2.98
CA PHE A 714 -22.84 -25.65 1.92
C PHE A 714 -23.71 -24.52 2.49
N PRO A 715 -24.09 -23.51 1.67
CA PRO A 715 -24.96 -22.43 2.12
C PRO A 715 -26.43 -22.88 2.22
N ASN A 716 -27.20 -22.18 3.06
CA ASN A 716 -28.64 -22.40 3.26
C ASN A 716 -29.48 -22.40 1.98
N ALA A 717 -29.01 -21.73 0.91
CA ALA A 717 -29.65 -21.75 -0.41
C ALA A 717 -29.83 -23.16 -0.99
N LEU A 718 -28.98 -24.13 -0.62
CA LEU A 718 -29.05 -25.51 -1.13
C LEU A 718 -29.81 -26.47 -0.20
N MET A 719 -30.26 -26.01 0.97
CA MET A 719 -30.85 -26.89 1.98
C MET A 719 -32.12 -27.59 1.51
N SER A 720 -33.01 -26.88 0.81
CA SER A 720 -34.27 -27.44 0.29
C SER A 720 -34.04 -28.63 -0.65
N ASP A 721 -32.96 -28.57 -1.42
CA ASP A 721 -32.67 -29.51 -2.48
C ASP A 721 -31.93 -30.73 -1.93
N LEU A 722 -31.03 -30.50 -0.97
CA LEU A 722 -30.15 -31.52 -0.42
C LEU A 722 -30.72 -32.26 0.80
N ALA A 723 -31.82 -31.78 1.42
CA ALA A 723 -32.33 -32.35 2.68
C ALA A 723 -32.59 -33.87 2.61
N GLU A 724 -33.29 -34.34 1.58
CA GLU A 724 -33.60 -35.77 1.37
C GLU A 724 -32.32 -36.57 1.12
N TRP A 725 -31.45 -36.06 0.24
CA TRP A 725 -30.19 -36.72 -0.10
C TRP A 725 -29.25 -36.85 1.11
N LEU A 726 -29.17 -35.82 1.96
CA LEU A 726 -28.38 -35.83 3.20
C LEU A 726 -28.91 -36.87 4.18
N ALA A 727 -30.24 -36.94 4.36
CA ALA A 727 -30.87 -37.90 5.25
C ALA A 727 -30.64 -39.35 4.79
N GLU A 728 -30.83 -39.63 3.49
CA GLU A 728 -30.56 -40.95 2.91
C GLU A 728 -29.10 -41.40 3.06
N ARG A 729 -28.17 -40.46 3.06
CA ARG A 729 -26.72 -40.71 3.15
C ARG A 729 -26.18 -40.65 4.59
N GLY A 730 -27.05 -40.48 5.60
CA GLY A 730 -26.68 -40.50 7.01
C GLY A 730 -25.98 -39.25 7.52
N TYR A 731 -26.14 -38.11 6.84
CA TYR A 731 -25.63 -36.83 7.31
C TYR A 731 -26.55 -36.22 8.37
N LYS A 732 -25.95 -35.69 9.44
CA LYS A 732 -26.64 -34.90 10.46
C LYS A 732 -25.93 -33.57 10.60
N GLN A 733 -26.69 -32.53 10.94
CA GLN A 733 -26.11 -31.22 11.19
C GLN A 733 -25.13 -31.30 12.38
N ALA A 734 -23.89 -30.87 12.16
CA ALA A 734 -22.81 -30.98 13.12
C ALA A 734 -22.75 -29.76 14.06
N VAL A 735 -23.06 -28.57 13.53
CA VAL A 735 -23.04 -27.29 14.26
C VAL A 735 -24.25 -26.44 13.87
N ASP A 736 -24.63 -25.50 14.74
CA ASP A 736 -25.69 -24.53 14.45
C ASP A 736 -25.37 -23.71 13.18
N PRO A 737 -26.39 -23.28 12.41
CA PRO A 737 -26.18 -22.51 11.19
C PRO A 737 -25.31 -21.28 11.44
N ILE A 738 -24.21 -21.17 10.71
CA ILE A 738 -23.25 -20.09 10.90
C ILE A 738 -23.65 -18.93 9.98
N PHE A 739 -24.04 -17.79 10.55
CA PHE A 739 -24.25 -16.59 9.75
C PHE A 739 -22.96 -16.20 9.02
N ASP A 740 -23.06 -15.98 7.72
CA ASP A 740 -21.94 -15.55 6.91
C ASP A 740 -22.13 -14.13 6.42
N ALA A 741 -23.07 -13.87 5.53
CA ALA A 741 -23.22 -12.57 4.90
C ALA A 741 -24.68 -12.14 4.73
N ALA A 742 -24.91 -10.83 4.85
CA ALA A 742 -26.15 -10.19 4.47
C ALA A 742 -26.11 -9.83 2.98
N PHE A 743 -27.16 -10.14 2.22
CA PHE A 743 -27.23 -9.90 0.77
C PHE A 743 -26.07 -10.57 0.00
N ALA A 744 -25.78 -11.82 0.32
CA ALA A 744 -24.81 -12.61 -0.42
C ALA A 744 -25.40 -13.00 -1.78
N GLU A 745 -24.60 -12.81 -2.83
CA GLU A 745 -24.90 -13.27 -4.17
C GLU A 745 -24.39 -14.70 -4.32
N THR A 746 -25.29 -15.61 -4.68
CA THR A 746 -24.93 -17.01 -4.97
C THR A 746 -24.39 -17.15 -6.40
N PRO A 747 -23.69 -18.24 -6.74
CA PRO A 747 -23.26 -18.51 -8.13
C PRO A 747 -24.39 -18.65 -9.15
N ALA A 748 -25.65 -18.67 -8.70
CA ALA A 748 -26.85 -18.64 -9.52
C ALA A 748 -27.54 -17.26 -9.52
N ASP A 749 -26.80 -16.19 -9.20
CA ASP A 749 -27.22 -14.77 -9.18
C ASP A 749 -28.38 -14.43 -8.22
N ASN A 750 -28.70 -15.32 -7.28
CA ASN A 750 -29.68 -15.04 -6.23
C ASN A 750 -29.04 -14.27 -5.08
N VAL A 751 -29.73 -13.24 -4.57
CA VAL A 751 -29.29 -12.44 -3.42
C VAL A 751 -30.10 -12.81 -2.17
N LEU A 752 -29.43 -13.31 -1.13
CA LEU A 752 -30.08 -13.78 0.09
C LEU A 752 -29.23 -13.57 1.36
N TRP A 753 -29.85 -13.77 2.52
CA TRP A 753 -29.13 -13.87 3.79
C TRP A 753 -28.48 -15.24 3.87
N GLN A 754 -27.15 -15.26 3.84
CA GLN A 754 -26.38 -16.49 3.75
C GLN A 754 -25.98 -17.02 5.12
N TYR A 755 -26.27 -18.30 5.32
CA TYR A 755 -25.79 -19.10 6.44
C TYR A 755 -25.04 -20.30 5.89
N LEU A 756 -23.85 -20.57 6.43
CA LEU A 756 -23.09 -21.78 6.13
C LEU A 756 -23.54 -22.90 7.06
N LEU A 757 -23.84 -24.05 6.47
CA LEU A 757 -24.30 -25.25 7.15
C LEU A 757 -23.18 -26.29 7.12
N VAL A 758 -22.91 -26.94 8.25
CA VAL A 758 -21.93 -28.03 8.36
C VAL A 758 -22.66 -29.30 8.74
N PHE A 759 -22.54 -30.32 7.91
CA PHE A 759 -23.11 -31.64 8.10
C PHE A 759 -22.01 -32.68 8.25
N GLU A 760 -22.17 -33.57 9.23
CA GLU A 760 -21.28 -34.70 9.49
C GLU A 760 -22.02 -36.01 9.18
N ARG A 761 -21.35 -36.90 8.45
CA ARG A 761 -21.82 -38.26 8.19
C ARG A 761 -21.49 -39.16 9.37
N ARG A 762 -22.50 -39.64 10.07
CA ARG A 762 -22.32 -40.69 11.08
C ARG A 762 -22.29 -42.03 10.37
N LYS A 763 -21.17 -42.76 10.46
CA LYS A 763 -21.17 -44.18 10.07
C LYS A 763 -22.20 -44.88 10.97
N SER A 764 -23.23 -45.50 10.38
CA SER A 764 -24.13 -46.32 11.17
C SER A 764 -23.31 -47.47 11.77
N ASN A 765 -23.37 -47.63 13.09
CA ASN A 765 -22.87 -48.85 13.75
C ASN A 765 -23.74 -50.09 13.42
N ASP A 766 -24.71 -49.99 12.50
CA ASP A 766 -25.69 -51.04 12.20
C ASP A 766 -25.27 -52.02 11.08
N GLN A 767 -23.96 -52.22 10.87
CA GLN A 767 -23.44 -53.33 10.05
C GLN A 767 -22.25 -54.02 10.73
N GLN A 768 -22.40 -54.36 12.02
CA GLN A 768 -21.60 -55.40 12.66
C GLN A 768 -22.49 -56.58 13.04
#